data_AF-A0A4R4XMF8-F1
#
_entry.id   AF-A0A4R4XMF8-F1
#
_cell.length_a   1.000
_cell.length_b   1.000
_cell.length_c   1.000
_cell.angle_alpha   90.00
_cell.angle_beta   90.00
_cell.angle_gamma   90.00
#
_symmetry.space_group_name_H-M   'P 1'
#
loop_
_entity.id
_entity.type
_entity.pdbx_description
1 polymer ?
#
loop_
_entity_poly.entity_id
_entity_poly.type
_entity_poly.pdbx_seq_one_letter_code
_entity_poly.pdbx_strand_id
1 'polypeptide(L)'
;MASALLLAPLALSAPAQADPAPPAEDALEASSYPESSTLLARAAAAQPRLETAKTTRPVAPGISLTSFDTYDALGWLRADALTADLGSAEADYVFSGEVSKTEPLSGPATRSRAVAAVNGDFFDINNSGAAQGIGVQDGTLIQSPVAGHENAVAVSGDGVGRVIKMFFEGTATPAGGSPIALTQFNQIIQRDGVGLFTPLWGSYNRARAVEGASAVTEVVLTDGVVSEVRTAAGTGPIPAGTSILLGRDAGAAALSALKVGDKVDVKYQPKPADGGAVEAAVGGNWVLVKDGVVQNSTDASAHPRTAVGFSADGRKMHLLTVDGRQADSRGVTLNELAAMMVDLGAANALNLDGGGSSTMLAREPGSAGVQVENSPSDGGERHVPNGLALYAPEGSGELKGFWVETASDPAKAPGVAPVAGGRPDRVFPGLTRRLTAAGYDETYGPAAGKPSWRATPMVHGVVRDGRFHALVPGRTTVTASRGKAEGTIELTVLQPLERLGTTADRLGMPGKDGSATFGVVGYDRNGNSAPVEPADLELDYDESLFEVTAAEQGYFTVKARQDTASGLITAKVGKLTTALPVTVGMESRPVADFEDAARWTFSAARATGSLSAAPGQSGGGLKLSYDFSTSTATRAAYANPPQQIVVDGQPQAFGLWIHSTGKGEWPSLEFYDALGQSQILRGPYLTWTGWRYVEFTVPAGVNYPLKLRRFYVAETKAAASYTNEIMIDGLVAKVPPSVEAPAAPEVADPVVRDEVAKMPWTFAVMSDAQFVARNPDSDLVKNARRTLREIKAANPDFLVINGDLVDEASPEDFALAKRILDEELGGTVKYHYIPGNHEVMGGDIANFRSVFGDTYTTFDHKGTRFVTLDTSRLSLRGGGFDQVAQLRSELDEAAKDDAIGSVAVLFHVPPRDPTPGKASQLGDRKEAALVEGWLADFQRTTGKGAAYIGAHVGTFHAGRVDAVPYFVNGNSGKNPATAPDDGGFTGWSLWGVDPVTPKEAEHVRRNWFADAPDWIGTQVRPHVDDLVLTAPATAAVGAPAPVTAAVEQAGRTVPAAYPVSVSWSGSPNLHVGSPRTAKPWHVAVLDPQAGTLTALRPGQVTVAVTVNGVTKRAQVALTAKAAA
;
A
#
# COMPACT_ATOMS: atom_id res chain seq x y z
N MET A 1 17.04 -41.98 -58.04
CA MET A 1 16.67 -40.86 -58.92
C MET A 1 15.99 -39.81 -58.07
N ALA A 2 16.50 -38.56 -58.13
CA ALA A 2 15.95 -37.29 -57.62
C ALA A 2 15.70 -37.21 -56.10
N SER A 3 16.41 -36.39 -55.32
CA SER A 3 16.40 -34.90 -55.28
C SER A 3 14.98 -34.37 -55.00
N ALA A 4 14.69 -33.52 -54.00
CA ALA A 4 15.41 -32.34 -53.55
C ALA A 4 14.82 -31.78 -52.23
N LEU A 5 15.72 -31.14 -51.46
CA LEU A 5 15.56 -29.98 -50.56
C LEU A 5 14.44 -29.96 -49.49
N LEU A 6 14.87 -30.18 -48.24
CA LEU A 6 14.32 -29.55 -47.04
C LEU A 6 14.93 -28.14 -46.87
N LEU A 7 14.09 -27.12 -46.88
CA LEU A 7 14.44 -25.74 -46.51
C LEU A 7 13.99 -25.50 -45.06
N ALA A 8 14.96 -25.13 -44.22
CA ALA A 8 14.77 -24.68 -42.85
C ALA A 8 14.01 -23.33 -42.80
N PRO A 9 13.23 -23.05 -41.75
CA PRO A 9 12.76 -21.70 -41.49
C PRO A 9 13.91 -20.86 -40.90
N LEU A 10 14.20 -19.74 -41.56
CA LEU A 10 15.02 -18.66 -41.05
C LEU A 10 14.40 -18.12 -39.75
N ALA A 11 15.08 -18.33 -38.62
CA ALA A 11 14.87 -17.56 -37.42
C ALA A 11 15.45 -16.16 -37.64
N LEU A 12 14.58 -15.19 -37.94
CA LEU A 12 14.92 -13.77 -37.86
C LEU A 12 14.96 -13.39 -36.37
N SER A 13 16.18 -13.27 -35.85
CA SER A 13 16.48 -12.58 -34.61
C SER A 13 16.10 -11.11 -34.74
N ALA A 14 14.98 -10.72 -34.14
CA ALA A 14 14.67 -9.32 -33.88
C ALA A 14 15.61 -8.81 -32.77
N PRO A 15 16.25 -7.63 -32.91
CA PRO A 15 16.98 -7.05 -31.81
C PRO A 15 16.00 -6.69 -30.69
N ALA A 16 16.31 -7.10 -29.46
CA ALA A 16 15.66 -6.56 -28.28
C ALA A 16 15.99 -5.07 -28.18
N GLN A 17 15.14 -4.24 -28.78
CA GLN A 17 15.09 -2.82 -28.48
C GLN A 17 14.51 -2.72 -27.07
N ALA A 18 15.37 -2.38 -26.11
CA ALA A 18 14.91 -1.92 -24.80
C ALA A 18 13.91 -0.77 -25.03
N ASP A 19 12.71 -0.91 -24.48
CA ASP A 19 11.75 0.19 -24.45
C ASP A 19 12.46 1.40 -23.83
N PRO A 20 12.50 2.56 -24.51
CA PRO A 20 12.94 3.78 -23.87
C PRO A 20 12.01 4.03 -22.68
N ALA A 21 12.59 4.03 -21.47
CA ALA A 21 11.88 4.38 -20.25
C ALA A 21 11.03 5.64 -20.51
N PRO A 22 9.73 5.63 -20.14
CA PRO A 22 8.89 6.79 -20.33
C PRO A 22 9.53 7.99 -19.60
N PRO A 23 9.62 9.17 -20.25
CA PRO A 23 10.06 10.37 -19.56
C PRO A 23 9.09 10.64 -18.40
N ALA A 24 9.65 10.68 -17.20
CA ALA A 24 8.95 10.99 -15.96
C ALA A 24 8.45 12.43 -16.02
N GLU A 25 7.13 12.61 -15.90
CA GLU A 25 6.53 13.90 -15.54
C GLU A 25 5.29 13.71 -14.68
N ASP A 26 5.23 14.52 -13.62
CA ASP A 26 4.19 14.83 -12.64
C ASP A 26 2.94 13.93 -12.58
N ALA A 27 3.11 12.73 -12.01
CA ALA A 27 2.26 12.43 -10.86
C ALA A 27 2.44 13.57 -9.85
N LEU A 28 1.37 14.08 -9.23
CA LEU A 28 1.52 14.82 -7.97
C LEU A 28 2.57 14.07 -7.16
N GLU A 29 3.71 14.71 -6.85
CA GLU A 29 4.82 14.04 -6.20
C GLU A 29 4.25 13.19 -5.07
N ALA A 30 4.27 11.87 -5.28
CA ALA A 30 4.13 10.94 -4.19
C ALA A 30 5.32 11.27 -3.31
N SER A 31 5.10 12.02 -2.24
CA SER A 31 6.18 12.41 -1.34
C SER A 31 7.35 13.07 -2.09
N SER A 32 7.22 14.35 -2.41
CA SER A 32 8.41 15.18 -2.66
C SER A 32 9.34 14.98 -1.47
N TYR A 33 10.47 14.32 -1.69
CA TYR A 33 11.58 14.33 -0.76
C TYR A 33 11.80 15.79 -0.35
N PRO A 34 11.93 16.14 0.93
CA PRO A 34 12.49 17.44 1.25
C PRO A 34 13.82 17.56 0.49
N GLU A 35 14.14 18.76 -0.01
CA GLU A 35 15.41 19.03 -0.70
C GLU A 35 16.55 18.32 0.01
N SER A 36 17.50 17.80 -0.77
CA SER A 36 18.75 17.24 -0.27
C SER A 36 19.34 18.21 0.76
N SER A 37 19.16 17.88 2.03
CA SER A 37 19.67 18.70 3.12
C SER A 37 21.18 18.72 2.99
N THR A 38 21.70 19.83 2.49
CA THR A 38 23.12 20.19 2.58
C THR A 38 23.42 20.67 4.00
N LEU A 39 22.95 19.93 5.01
CA LEU A 39 23.47 20.05 6.36
C LEU A 39 24.75 19.24 6.43
N LEU A 40 25.85 19.97 6.21
CA LEU A 40 27.19 19.62 6.67
C LEU A 40 27.13 18.86 8.00
N ALA A 41 27.79 17.71 8.00
CA ALA A 41 28.05 16.84 9.12
C ALA A 41 28.23 17.60 10.45
N ARG A 42 27.20 17.56 11.28
CA ARG A 42 27.36 17.44 12.72
C ARG A 42 26.85 16.06 13.08
N ALA A 43 27.59 15.35 13.93
CA ALA A 43 27.15 14.10 14.54
C ALA A 43 25.77 14.35 15.18
N ALA A 44 24.71 14.03 14.46
CA ALA A 44 23.35 14.25 14.88
C ALA A 44 22.92 13.04 15.70
N ALA A 45 22.32 13.31 16.86
CA ALA A 45 21.51 12.32 17.57
C ALA A 45 20.59 11.62 16.55
N ALA A 46 20.38 10.30 16.73
CA ALA A 46 19.52 9.52 15.85
C ALA A 46 18.23 10.28 15.57
N GLN A 47 17.94 10.53 14.28
CA GLN A 47 16.67 11.11 13.86
C GLN A 47 15.53 10.31 14.53
N PRO A 48 14.51 10.97 15.10
CA PRO A 48 13.39 10.27 15.70
C PRO A 48 12.75 9.37 14.62
N ARG A 49 12.63 8.09 14.93
CA ARG A 49 12.03 7.06 14.07
C ARG A 49 11.00 6.30 14.87
N LEU A 50 9.90 5.91 14.23
CA LEU A 50 8.86 5.09 14.82
C LEU A 50 8.99 3.67 14.29
N GLU A 51 9.09 2.68 15.17
CA GLU A 51 8.93 1.27 14.80
C GLU A 51 7.42 0.99 14.70
N THR A 52 6.95 0.64 13.51
CA THR A 52 5.51 0.46 13.23
C THR A 52 5.11 -1.01 13.18
N ALA A 53 6.07 -1.90 12.91
CA ALA A 53 5.90 -3.33 13.00
C ALA A 53 7.25 -4.00 13.30
N LYS A 54 7.22 -5.10 14.06
CA LYS A 54 8.39 -5.95 14.30
C LYS A 54 7.99 -7.37 14.64
N THR A 55 8.61 -8.34 13.98
CA THR A 55 8.46 -9.77 14.26
C THR A 55 9.83 -10.43 14.29
N THR A 56 9.99 -11.43 15.15
CA THR A 56 11.22 -12.23 15.23
C THR A 56 10.85 -13.71 15.27
N ARG A 57 11.52 -14.52 14.44
CA ARG A 57 11.35 -15.98 14.41
C ARG A 57 12.70 -16.71 14.36
N PRO A 58 12.81 -17.91 14.95
CA PRO A 58 13.98 -18.75 14.76
C PRO A 58 14.04 -19.27 13.31
N VAL A 59 15.26 -19.49 12.81
CA VAL A 59 15.53 -20.12 11.50
C VAL A 59 16.25 -21.46 11.69
N ALA A 60 17.25 -21.46 12.58
CA ALA A 60 18.01 -22.61 13.04
C ALA A 60 18.62 -22.31 14.43
N PRO A 61 19.27 -23.26 15.11
CA PRO A 61 19.97 -23.00 16.37
C PRO A 61 21.00 -21.89 16.18
N GLY A 62 20.91 -20.86 17.02
CA GLY A 62 21.78 -19.69 16.93
C GLY A 62 21.46 -18.73 15.77
N ILE A 63 20.44 -18.99 14.94
CA ILE A 63 20.03 -18.14 13.83
C ILE A 63 18.59 -17.67 14.01
N SER A 64 18.37 -16.35 14.02
CA SER A 64 17.04 -15.73 14.06
C SER A 64 16.88 -14.68 12.97
N LEU A 65 15.67 -14.59 12.43
CA LEU A 65 15.24 -13.54 11.51
C LEU A 65 14.39 -12.52 12.27
N THR A 66 14.68 -11.24 12.10
CA THR A 66 13.84 -10.13 12.57
C THR A 66 13.42 -9.28 11.38
N SER A 67 12.11 -9.14 11.19
CA SER A 67 11.49 -8.31 10.16
C SER A 67 10.87 -7.10 10.82
N PHE A 68 11.15 -5.89 10.31
CA PHE A 68 10.64 -4.67 10.91
C PHE A 68 10.34 -3.57 9.88
N ASP A 69 9.41 -2.71 10.27
CA ASP A 69 9.04 -1.49 9.56
C ASP A 69 9.34 -0.28 10.45
N THR A 70 9.95 0.74 9.86
CA THR A 70 10.10 2.04 10.51
C THR A 70 9.56 3.17 9.66
N TYR A 71 9.19 4.25 10.32
CA TYR A 71 8.67 5.46 9.70
C TYR A 71 9.35 6.68 10.33
N ASP A 72 9.88 7.57 9.49
CA ASP A 72 10.58 8.79 9.90
C ASP A 72 10.18 9.99 9.01
N ALA A 73 10.83 11.14 9.22
CA ALA A 73 10.59 12.36 8.43
C ALA A 73 10.85 12.20 6.92
N LEU A 74 11.69 11.24 6.53
CA LEU A 74 12.02 10.94 5.13
C LEU A 74 11.07 9.91 4.53
N GLY A 75 10.41 9.07 5.33
CA GLY A 75 9.35 8.17 4.90
C GLY A 75 9.43 6.77 5.51
N TRP A 76 8.82 5.79 4.82
CA TRP A 76 8.79 4.39 5.25
C TRP A 76 10.08 3.65 4.92
N LEU A 77 10.43 2.71 5.79
CA LEU A 77 11.52 1.75 5.60
C LEU A 77 11.03 0.36 6.01
N ARG A 78 11.31 -0.63 5.17
CA ARG A 78 11.12 -2.07 5.44
C ARG A 78 12.48 -2.75 5.43
N ALA A 79 12.78 -3.51 6.47
CA ALA A 79 14.05 -4.20 6.59
C ALA A 79 13.94 -5.56 7.26
N ASP A 80 14.86 -6.45 6.90
CA ASP A 80 14.98 -7.81 7.43
C ASP A 80 16.41 -8.04 7.88
N ALA A 81 16.56 -8.60 9.10
CA ALA A 81 17.84 -8.81 9.74
C ALA A 81 17.97 -10.26 10.22
N LEU A 82 18.95 -10.98 9.67
CA LEU A 82 19.41 -12.26 10.21
C LEU A 82 20.53 -12.01 11.22
N THR A 83 20.41 -12.63 12.39
CA THR A 83 21.51 -12.69 13.37
C THR A 83 21.89 -14.14 13.59
N ALA A 84 23.17 -14.46 13.42
CA ALA A 84 23.72 -15.80 13.54
C ALA A 84 24.88 -15.84 14.55
N ASP A 85 24.86 -16.83 15.45
CA ASP A 85 25.98 -17.19 16.31
C ASP A 85 26.88 -18.20 15.58
N LEU A 86 28.06 -17.74 15.17
CA LEU A 86 29.05 -18.53 14.42
C LEU A 86 29.71 -19.63 15.25
N GLY A 87 29.42 -19.72 16.55
CA GLY A 87 29.76 -20.90 17.36
C GLY A 87 28.81 -22.09 17.14
N SER A 88 27.65 -21.86 16.52
CA SER A 88 26.60 -22.86 16.29
C SER A 88 26.11 -22.96 14.85
N ALA A 89 26.47 -21.99 14.02
CA ALA A 89 26.13 -21.90 12.61
C ALA A 89 27.39 -21.70 11.77
N GLU A 90 27.36 -22.19 10.54
CA GLU A 90 28.43 -21.99 9.56
C GLU A 90 27.98 -20.95 8.52
N ALA A 91 28.92 -20.17 8.00
CA ALA A 91 28.67 -19.22 6.93
C ALA A 91 29.66 -19.46 5.79
N ASP A 92 29.15 -19.63 4.56
CA ASP A 92 29.99 -19.92 3.40
C ASP A 92 29.53 -19.21 2.12
N TYR A 93 30.45 -19.12 1.15
CA TYR A 93 30.20 -18.57 -0.17
C TYR A 93 29.30 -19.49 -0.99
N VAL A 94 28.26 -18.93 -1.60
CA VAL A 94 27.32 -19.67 -2.44
C VAL A 94 27.22 -19.02 -3.81
N PHE A 95 27.22 -19.82 -4.88
CA PHE A 95 27.16 -19.33 -6.26
C PHE A 95 26.62 -20.42 -7.21
N SER A 96 26.50 -20.08 -8.49
CA SER A 96 25.90 -20.94 -9.50
C SER A 96 26.70 -22.20 -9.86
N GLY A 97 27.96 -22.30 -9.41
CA GLY A 97 28.95 -23.30 -9.85
C GLY A 97 29.86 -22.80 -10.98
N GLU A 98 29.50 -21.69 -11.64
CA GLU A 98 30.30 -21.02 -12.66
C GLU A 98 30.42 -19.52 -12.34
N VAL A 99 31.64 -18.99 -12.33
CA VAL A 99 31.94 -17.58 -12.03
C VAL A 99 31.23 -16.63 -13.01
N SER A 100 31.17 -16.97 -14.30
CA SER A 100 30.54 -16.14 -15.32
C SER A 100 29.04 -16.42 -15.52
N LYS A 101 28.36 -16.97 -14.51
CA LYS A 101 26.93 -17.30 -14.59
C LYS A 101 26.19 -16.73 -13.40
N THR A 102 25.19 -15.90 -13.69
CA THR A 102 24.26 -15.34 -12.71
C THR A 102 22.95 -16.12 -12.69
N GLU A 103 22.37 -16.31 -11.51
CA GLU A 103 21.01 -16.84 -11.33
C GLU A 103 20.38 -16.24 -10.05
N PRO A 104 19.04 -16.36 -9.84
CA PRO A 104 18.43 -15.96 -8.58
C PRO A 104 19.09 -16.69 -7.40
N LEU A 105 19.33 -15.98 -6.29
CA LEU A 105 20.04 -16.51 -5.12
C LEU A 105 19.38 -17.78 -4.55
N SER A 106 18.05 -17.88 -4.67
CA SER A 106 17.28 -19.05 -4.26
C SER A 106 17.76 -20.36 -4.91
N GLY A 107 18.27 -20.31 -6.14
CA GLY A 107 18.81 -21.46 -6.86
C GLY A 107 19.99 -22.13 -6.13
N PRO A 108 21.15 -21.47 -5.99
CA PRO A 108 22.32 -22.06 -5.35
C PRO A 108 22.16 -22.23 -3.83
N ALA A 109 21.37 -21.37 -3.16
CA ALA A 109 21.03 -21.57 -1.74
C ALA A 109 20.27 -22.89 -1.52
N THR A 110 19.28 -23.19 -2.37
CA THR A 110 18.53 -24.46 -2.31
C THR A 110 19.44 -25.66 -2.62
N ARG A 111 20.28 -25.57 -3.65
CA ARG A 111 21.19 -26.68 -4.03
C ARG A 111 22.21 -27.01 -2.94
N SER A 112 22.71 -26.00 -2.24
CA SER A 112 23.65 -26.17 -1.12
C SER A 112 22.96 -26.49 0.21
N ARG A 113 21.61 -26.50 0.27
CA ARG A 113 20.82 -26.70 1.50
C ARG A 113 21.10 -25.65 2.58
N ALA A 114 21.32 -24.40 2.17
CA ALA A 114 21.39 -23.27 3.09
C ALA A 114 20.08 -23.14 3.87
N VAL A 115 20.17 -22.70 5.14
CA VAL A 115 18.98 -22.37 5.96
C VAL A 115 18.61 -20.90 5.88
N ALA A 116 19.56 -20.06 5.46
CA ALA A 116 19.34 -18.66 5.13
C ALA A 116 20.46 -18.18 4.18
N ALA A 117 20.24 -17.08 3.45
CA ALA A 117 21.26 -16.45 2.63
C ALA A 117 20.94 -14.99 2.32
N VAL A 118 21.96 -14.21 1.98
CA VAL A 118 21.81 -12.88 1.34
C VAL A 118 22.66 -12.80 0.07
N ASN A 119 22.29 -11.89 -0.84
CA ASN A 119 23.11 -11.64 -2.03
C ASN A 119 24.50 -11.13 -1.66
N GLY A 120 25.45 -11.37 -2.56
CA GLY A 120 26.86 -11.07 -2.32
C GLY A 120 27.32 -9.78 -3.00
N ASP A 121 28.35 -9.93 -3.80
CA ASP A 121 29.22 -8.85 -4.24
C ASP A 121 28.70 -8.09 -5.47
N PHE A 122 29.30 -6.91 -5.70
CA PHE A 122 29.18 -6.18 -6.96
C PHE A 122 29.74 -7.00 -8.10
N PHE A 123 29.25 -6.78 -9.32
CA PHE A 123 29.59 -7.64 -10.44
C PHE A 123 29.62 -6.92 -11.78
N ASP A 124 30.26 -7.54 -12.77
CA ASP A 124 30.32 -7.07 -14.16
C ASP A 124 28.97 -7.24 -14.87
N ILE A 125 27.99 -6.48 -14.37
CA ILE A 125 26.59 -6.51 -14.78
C ILE A 125 26.46 -6.17 -16.27
N ASN A 126 25.53 -6.84 -16.94
CA ASN A 126 25.31 -6.81 -18.39
C ASN A 126 26.44 -7.39 -19.26
N ASN A 127 27.48 -7.96 -18.65
CA ASN A 127 28.61 -8.56 -19.38
C ASN A 127 28.88 -9.98 -18.89
N SER A 128 30.05 -10.23 -18.29
CA SER A 128 30.44 -11.57 -17.85
C SER A 128 29.61 -12.08 -16.68
N GLY A 129 28.99 -11.18 -15.93
CA GLY A 129 28.24 -11.53 -14.73
C GLY A 129 29.14 -11.89 -13.54
N ALA A 130 30.46 -11.95 -13.69
CA ALA A 130 31.38 -12.31 -12.62
C ALA A 130 31.40 -11.24 -11.52
N ALA A 131 31.39 -11.68 -10.26
CA ALA A 131 31.56 -10.79 -9.10
C ALA A 131 32.95 -10.15 -9.11
N GLN A 132 33.10 -8.94 -8.59
CA GLN A 132 34.30 -8.12 -8.75
C GLN A 132 35.36 -8.37 -7.68
N GLY A 133 34.96 -8.76 -6.47
CA GLY A 133 35.81 -9.04 -5.32
C GLY A 133 36.18 -10.52 -5.18
N ILE A 134 36.76 -10.86 -4.03
CA ILE A 134 37.18 -12.22 -3.70
C ILE A 134 35.96 -13.15 -3.55
N GLY A 135 36.12 -14.41 -3.96
CA GLY A 135 35.23 -15.50 -3.56
C GLY A 135 36.05 -16.67 -3.02
N VAL A 136 35.78 -17.09 -1.78
CA VAL A 136 36.39 -18.27 -1.16
C VAL A 136 35.28 -19.14 -0.60
N GLN A 137 35.25 -20.41 -1.00
CA GLN A 137 34.29 -21.42 -0.57
C GLN A 137 35.04 -22.62 0.00
N ASP A 138 34.76 -23.03 1.24
CA ASP A 138 35.42 -24.18 1.90
C ASP A 138 36.96 -24.13 1.75
N GLY A 139 37.53 -22.96 2.08
CA GLY A 139 38.96 -22.63 1.97
C GLY A 139 39.50 -22.49 0.53
N THR A 140 38.69 -22.81 -0.48
CA THR A 140 39.08 -22.85 -1.89
C THR A 140 38.80 -21.52 -2.58
N LEU A 141 39.80 -20.98 -3.28
CA LEU A 141 39.65 -19.78 -4.10
C LEU A 141 38.76 -20.05 -5.31
N ILE A 142 37.65 -19.31 -5.41
CA ILE A 142 36.73 -19.35 -6.55
C ILE A 142 37.11 -18.28 -7.59
N GLN A 143 37.38 -17.07 -7.12
CA GLN A 143 37.80 -15.92 -7.92
C GLN A 143 38.63 -14.93 -7.10
N SER A 144 39.57 -14.23 -7.75
CA SER A 144 40.31 -13.12 -7.16
C SER A 144 39.54 -11.80 -7.27
N PRO A 145 39.82 -10.79 -6.40
CA PRO A 145 39.31 -9.45 -6.61
C PRO A 145 39.97 -8.74 -7.81
N VAL A 146 39.23 -7.83 -8.44
CA VAL A 146 39.80 -6.78 -9.30
C VAL A 146 40.37 -5.65 -8.45
N ALA A 147 41.24 -4.84 -9.04
CA ALA A 147 41.81 -3.67 -8.36
C ALA A 147 40.69 -2.71 -7.89
N GLY A 148 40.74 -2.32 -6.62
CA GLY A 148 39.74 -1.46 -5.97
C GLY A 148 38.57 -2.20 -5.31
N HIS A 149 38.49 -3.53 -5.46
CA HIS A 149 37.43 -4.38 -4.88
C HIS A 149 38.00 -5.39 -3.86
N GLU A 150 39.00 -4.98 -3.09
CA GLU A 150 39.68 -5.87 -2.15
C GLU A 150 38.94 -5.99 -0.80
N ASN A 151 37.97 -5.12 -0.50
CA ASN A 151 37.20 -5.22 0.74
C ASN A 151 36.29 -6.45 0.72
N ALA A 152 36.27 -7.21 1.81
CA ALA A 152 35.51 -8.44 1.91
C ALA A 152 35.07 -8.69 3.35
N VAL A 153 34.03 -9.51 3.49
CA VAL A 153 33.79 -10.24 4.73
C VAL A 153 34.47 -11.60 4.64
N ALA A 154 35.15 -12.01 5.71
CA ALA A 154 35.83 -13.29 5.80
C ALA A 154 35.48 -13.99 7.11
N VAL A 155 35.27 -15.29 7.05
CA VAL A 155 35.02 -16.16 8.20
C VAL A 155 36.14 -17.21 8.25
N SER A 156 36.75 -17.38 9.42
CA SER A 156 37.71 -18.47 9.66
C SER A 156 37.00 -19.74 10.10
N GLY A 157 37.64 -20.91 9.90
CA GLY A 157 37.06 -22.21 10.27
C GLY A 157 36.80 -22.43 11.77
N ASP A 158 37.28 -21.53 12.64
CA ASP A 158 36.94 -21.51 14.06
C ASP A 158 35.73 -20.61 14.40
N GLY A 159 35.02 -20.12 13.38
CA GLY A 159 33.78 -19.36 13.54
C GLY A 159 34.01 -17.91 13.96
N VAL A 160 35.03 -17.24 13.42
CA VAL A 160 35.31 -15.82 13.68
C VAL A 160 35.20 -15.02 12.38
N GLY A 161 34.23 -14.11 12.35
CA GLY A 161 33.98 -13.21 11.24
C GLY A 161 34.75 -11.89 11.33
N ARG A 162 35.19 -11.38 10.18
CA ARG A 162 35.98 -10.15 10.05
C ARG A 162 35.56 -9.37 8.80
N VAL A 163 35.66 -8.04 8.87
CA VAL A 163 35.71 -7.17 7.69
C VAL A 163 37.18 -6.86 7.41
N ILE A 164 37.68 -7.29 6.26
CA ILE A 164 39.11 -7.25 5.93
C ILE A 164 39.34 -6.96 4.44
N LYS A 165 40.57 -6.59 4.08
CA LYS A 165 41.03 -6.65 2.69
C LYS A 165 41.53 -8.05 2.34
N MET A 166 41.02 -8.60 1.25
CA MET A 166 41.42 -9.86 0.66
C MET A 166 42.13 -9.59 -0.66
N PHE A 167 43.28 -10.20 -0.84
CA PHE A 167 44.09 -10.13 -2.06
C PHE A 167 44.25 -11.53 -2.67
N PHE A 168 44.96 -11.58 -3.78
CA PHE A 168 45.34 -12.80 -4.48
C PHE A 168 46.86 -12.90 -4.58
N GLU A 169 47.39 -14.10 -4.41
CA GLU A 169 48.79 -14.40 -4.69
C GLU A 169 48.87 -15.64 -5.57
N GLY A 170 49.55 -15.51 -6.71
CA GLY A 170 49.75 -16.63 -7.61
C GLY A 170 50.96 -16.48 -8.51
N THR A 171 51.51 -17.61 -8.93
CA THR A 171 52.66 -17.70 -9.83
C THR A 171 52.49 -18.87 -10.80
N ALA A 172 52.88 -18.67 -12.06
CA ALA A 172 53.10 -19.73 -13.04
C ALA A 172 54.61 -19.83 -13.33
N THR A 173 55.24 -20.93 -12.97
CA THR A 173 56.70 -21.11 -13.07
C THR A 173 57.02 -22.15 -14.15
N PRO A 174 57.54 -21.74 -15.32
CA PRO A 174 58.01 -22.67 -16.33
C PRO A 174 59.21 -23.46 -15.80
N ALA A 175 59.34 -24.73 -16.15
CA ALA A 175 60.46 -25.56 -15.70
C ALA A 175 61.81 -24.97 -16.15
N GLY A 176 62.67 -24.60 -15.18
CA GLY A 176 63.95 -23.94 -15.45
C GLY A 176 63.86 -22.44 -15.79
N GLY A 177 62.67 -21.85 -15.72
CA GLY A 177 62.40 -20.43 -15.94
C GLY A 177 62.20 -19.63 -14.65
N SER A 178 62.03 -18.31 -14.79
CA SER A 178 61.62 -17.43 -13.68
C SER A 178 60.10 -17.48 -13.48
N PRO A 179 59.60 -17.34 -12.24
CA PRO A 179 58.16 -17.27 -11.98
C PRO A 179 57.50 -16.08 -12.70
N ILE A 180 56.38 -16.35 -13.36
CA ILE A 180 55.48 -15.33 -13.92
C ILE A 180 54.41 -15.05 -12.87
N ALA A 181 54.31 -13.79 -12.43
CA ALA A 181 53.30 -13.39 -11.46
C ALA A 181 51.89 -13.47 -12.09
N LEU A 182 50.97 -14.12 -11.38
CA LEU A 182 49.55 -14.10 -11.72
C LEU A 182 48.91 -12.94 -10.97
N THR A 183 48.20 -12.08 -11.70
CA THR A 183 47.54 -10.91 -11.13
C THR A 183 46.08 -11.20 -10.80
N GLN A 184 45.44 -12.13 -11.52
CA GLN A 184 44.04 -12.49 -11.32
C GLN A 184 43.77 -13.99 -11.47
N PHE A 185 42.67 -14.45 -10.88
CA PHE A 185 42.14 -15.82 -10.92
C PHE A 185 40.65 -15.78 -11.24
N ASN A 186 40.23 -16.40 -12.35
CA ASN A 186 38.87 -16.39 -12.87
C ASN A 186 38.24 -14.98 -12.91
N GLN A 187 39.00 -13.98 -13.36
CA GLN A 187 38.60 -12.58 -13.24
C GLN A 187 39.14 -11.71 -14.38
N ILE A 188 38.54 -10.53 -14.55
CA ILE A 188 39.04 -9.47 -15.43
C ILE A 188 40.48 -9.11 -15.08
N ILE A 189 41.37 -9.09 -16.08
CA ILE A 189 42.81 -8.95 -15.89
C ILE A 189 43.19 -7.47 -15.94
N GLN A 190 43.94 -7.02 -14.92
CA GLN A 190 44.49 -5.67 -14.88
C GLN A 190 45.51 -5.43 -16.00
N ARG A 191 45.75 -4.16 -16.35
CA ARG A 191 46.75 -3.79 -17.37
C ARG A 191 48.11 -4.43 -17.07
N ASP A 192 48.76 -4.92 -18.12
CA ASP A 192 50.07 -5.60 -18.06
C ASP A 192 50.08 -6.94 -17.29
N GLY A 193 48.92 -7.44 -16.86
CA GLY A 193 48.78 -8.63 -16.02
C GLY A 193 48.62 -9.96 -16.75
N VAL A 194 48.63 -11.03 -15.94
CA VAL A 194 48.34 -12.41 -16.35
C VAL A 194 47.26 -12.98 -15.44
N GLY A 195 46.15 -13.43 -16.02
CA GLY A 195 45.08 -14.15 -15.32
C GLY A 195 45.21 -15.66 -15.48
N LEU A 196 44.83 -16.40 -14.43
CA LEU A 196 44.61 -17.84 -14.48
C LEU A 196 43.11 -18.13 -14.55
N PHE A 197 42.66 -18.85 -15.57
CA PHE A 197 41.29 -19.31 -15.71
C PHE A 197 41.20 -20.83 -15.55
N THR A 198 40.21 -21.28 -14.80
CA THR A 198 39.92 -22.70 -14.54
C THR A 198 38.52 -23.06 -15.05
N PRO A 199 38.09 -24.33 -15.01
CA PRO A 199 36.73 -24.71 -15.39
C PRO A 199 35.64 -23.92 -14.67
N LEU A 200 35.93 -23.38 -13.48
CA LEU A 200 35.02 -22.52 -12.73
C LEU A 200 34.66 -21.23 -13.46
N TRP A 201 35.44 -20.76 -14.44
CA TRP A 201 35.07 -19.56 -15.22
C TRP A 201 33.70 -19.72 -15.88
N GLY A 202 33.37 -20.92 -16.36
CA GLY A 202 32.17 -21.16 -17.15
C GLY A 202 32.39 -20.89 -18.64
N SER A 203 31.29 -20.61 -19.35
CA SER A 203 31.28 -20.54 -20.82
C SER A 203 31.43 -19.14 -21.42
N TYR A 204 31.42 -18.08 -20.60
CA TYR A 204 31.49 -16.71 -21.11
C TYR A 204 32.81 -16.42 -21.82
N ASN A 205 32.77 -15.54 -22.81
CA ASN A 205 33.94 -15.22 -23.63
C ASN A 205 35.05 -14.53 -22.81
N ARG A 206 36.23 -15.17 -22.74
CA ARG A 206 37.40 -14.65 -22.02
C ARG A 206 38.00 -13.39 -22.66
N ALA A 207 37.60 -13.03 -23.88
CA ALA A 207 37.98 -11.76 -24.47
C ALA A 207 37.59 -10.55 -23.61
N ARG A 208 36.50 -10.65 -22.83
CA ARG A 208 36.11 -9.62 -21.86
C ARG A 208 37.18 -9.36 -20.80
N ALA A 209 37.92 -10.39 -20.37
CA ALA A 209 38.94 -10.25 -19.36
C ALA A 209 40.19 -9.47 -19.81
N VAL A 210 40.38 -9.31 -21.12
CA VAL A 210 41.51 -8.59 -21.74
C VAL A 210 41.02 -7.45 -22.63
N GLU A 211 39.81 -6.94 -22.39
CA GLU A 211 39.23 -5.88 -23.19
C GLU A 211 40.12 -4.62 -23.20
N GLY A 212 40.30 -4.04 -24.39
CA GLY A 212 41.17 -2.88 -24.61
C GLY A 212 42.67 -3.18 -24.56
N ALA A 213 43.10 -4.45 -24.49
CA ALA A 213 44.51 -4.81 -24.58
C ALA A 213 45.04 -4.61 -26.01
N SER A 214 46.30 -4.18 -26.10
CA SER A 214 47.03 -4.03 -27.37
C SER A 214 47.64 -5.34 -27.86
N ALA A 215 47.93 -6.25 -26.94
CA ALA A 215 48.44 -7.60 -27.20
C ALA A 215 47.79 -8.61 -26.25
N VAL A 216 47.51 -9.80 -26.75
CA VAL A 216 46.91 -10.91 -25.99
C VAL A 216 47.71 -12.18 -26.26
N THR A 217 47.92 -12.99 -25.22
CA THR A 217 48.45 -14.36 -25.38
C THR A 217 47.71 -15.29 -24.43
N GLU A 218 47.12 -16.35 -24.98
CA GLU A 218 46.44 -17.41 -24.23
C GLU A 218 47.30 -18.68 -24.30
N VAL A 219 47.65 -19.24 -23.14
CA VAL A 219 48.38 -20.49 -23.01
C VAL A 219 47.49 -21.51 -22.31
N VAL A 220 47.18 -22.59 -23.01
CA VAL A 220 46.37 -23.70 -22.51
C VAL A 220 47.29 -24.71 -21.84
N LEU A 221 47.02 -25.04 -20.59
CA LEU A 221 47.73 -26.02 -19.79
C LEU A 221 46.82 -27.24 -19.58
N THR A 222 47.22 -28.41 -20.06
CA THR A 222 46.57 -29.69 -19.76
C THR A 222 47.46 -30.45 -18.77
N ASP A 223 46.95 -30.72 -17.56
CA ASP A 223 47.69 -31.39 -16.48
C ASP A 223 49.06 -30.74 -16.18
N GLY A 224 49.13 -29.40 -16.24
CA GLY A 224 50.35 -28.62 -15.98
C GLY A 224 51.35 -28.57 -17.14
N VAL A 225 50.98 -29.06 -18.33
CA VAL A 225 51.80 -29.02 -19.54
C VAL A 225 51.14 -28.13 -20.59
N VAL A 226 51.92 -27.25 -21.23
CA VAL A 226 51.44 -26.40 -22.32
C VAL A 226 50.99 -27.27 -23.48
N SER A 227 49.69 -27.26 -23.78
CA SER A 227 49.08 -27.97 -24.91
C SER A 227 48.82 -27.06 -26.10
N GLU A 228 48.62 -25.76 -25.86
CA GLU A 228 48.39 -24.77 -26.91
C GLU A 228 48.84 -23.36 -26.50
N VAL A 229 49.27 -22.56 -27.49
CA VAL A 229 49.57 -21.12 -27.32
C VAL A 229 48.89 -20.36 -28.46
N ARG A 230 48.10 -19.34 -28.12
CA ARG A 230 47.30 -18.53 -29.04
C ARG A 230 47.56 -17.04 -28.83
N THR A 231 47.36 -16.24 -29.87
CA THR A 231 47.49 -14.77 -29.82
C THR A 231 46.16 -14.04 -29.57
N ALA A 232 45.10 -14.78 -29.29
CA ALA A 232 43.77 -14.25 -28.97
C ALA A 232 43.17 -15.06 -27.81
N ALA A 233 42.30 -14.42 -27.03
CA ALA A 233 41.54 -15.08 -25.99
C ALA A 233 40.56 -16.09 -26.62
N GLY A 234 40.50 -17.29 -26.05
CA GLY A 234 39.59 -18.33 -26.48
C GLY A 234 38.17 -18.11 -25.98
N THR A 235 37.25 -18.85 -26.59
CA THR A 235 35.83 -18.84 -26.25
C THR A 235 35.43 -20.18 -25.63
N GLY A 236 34.26 -20.20 -24.97
CA GLY A 236 33.65 -21.42 -24.45
C GLY A 236 34.27 -21.98 -23.17
N PRO A 237 33.69 -23.07 -22.65
CA PRO A 237 34.06 -23.66 -21.36
C PRO A 237 35.47 -24.26 -21.37
N ILE A 238 36.12 -24.25 -20.21
CA ILE A 238 37.43 -24.85 -20.00
C ILE A 238 37.24 -26.30 -19.52
N PRO A 239 37.80 -27.32 -20.22
CA PRO A 239 37.65 -28.71 -19.83
C PRO A 239 38.27 -29.03 -18.46
N ALA A 240 37.74 -30.06 -17.78
CA ALA A 240 38.34 -30.58 -16.56
C ALA A 240 39.80 -31.02 -16.81
N GLY A 241 40.68 -30.77 -15.83
CA GLY A 241 42.13 -30.99 -15.99
C GLY A 241 42.86 -29.95 -16.84
N THR A 242 42.15 -28.95 -17.37
CA THR A 242 42.73 -27.83 -18.12
C THR A 242 42.68 -26.53 -17.32
N SER A 243 43.72 -25.71 -17.46
CA SER A 243 43.72 -24.32 -17.01
C SER A 243 44.30 -23.43 -18.10
N ILE A 244 44.02 -22.13 -18.04
CA ILE A 244 44.43 -21.17 -19.05
C ILE A 244 45.19 -20.03 -18.38
N LEU A 245 46.40 -19.75 -18.84
CA LEU A 245 47.09 -18.49 -18.57
C LEU A 245 46.73 -17.51 -19.68
N LEU A 246 46.11 -16.40 -19.32
CA LEU A 246 45.72 -15.35 -20.27
C LEU A 246 46.46 -14.07 -19.90
N GLY A 247 47.34 -13.62 -20.79
CA GLY A 247 48.15 -12.43 -20.60
C GLY A 247 47.65 -11.29 -21.47
N ARG A 248 47.70 -10.07 -20.94
CA ARG A 248 47.47 -8.83 -21.71
C ARG A 248 48.69 -7.92 -21.66
N ASP A 249 48.95 -7.23 -22.76
CA ASP A 249 50.02 -6.24 -22.88
C ASP A 249 51.38 -6.85 -22.44
N ALA A 250 52.06 -6.33 -21.41
CA ALA A 250 53.32 -6.93 -20.94
C ALA A 250 53.15 -8.39 -20.46
N GLY A 251 52.00 -8.76 -19.90
CA GLY A 251 51.68 -10.13 -19.50
C GLY A 251 51.54 -11.06 -20.71
N ALA A 252 51.04 -10.56 -21.84
CA ALA A 252 51.02 -11.32 -23.10
C ALA A 252 52.46 -11.62 -23.58
N ALA A 253 53.34 -10.61 -23.52
CA ALA A 253 54.74 -10.78 -23.86
C ALA A 253 55.44 -11.83 -22.95
N ALA A 254 55.14 -11.83 -21.65
CA ALA A 254 55.68 -12.81 -20.70
C ALA A 254 55.26 -14.26 -21.03
N LEU A 255 54.01 -14.46 -21.47
CA LEU A 255 53.50 -15.78 -21.86
C LEU A 255 53.96 -16.24 -23.25
N SER A 256 54.27 -15.31 -24.17
CA SER A 256 54.64 -15.63 -25.56
C SER A 256 55.91 -16.47 -25.70
N ALA A 257 56.73 -16.55 -24.64
CA ALA A 257 57.94 -17.36 -24.60
C ALA A 257 57.67 -18.86 -24.37
N LEU A 258 56.47 -19.21 -23.88
CA LEU A 258 56.07 -20.60 -23.62
C LEU A 258 55.81 -21.37 -24.91
N LYS A 259 56.14 -22.65 -24.92
CA LYS A 259 55.99 -23.55 -26.07
C LYS A 259 55.22 -24.79 -25.68
N VAL A 260 54.52 -25.37 -26.66
CA VAL A 260 53.85 -26.67 -26.50
C VAL A 260 54.85 -27.71 -25.98
N GLY A 261 54.49 -28.39 -24.90
CA GLY A 261 55.32 -29.37 -24.19
C GLY A 261 56.02 -28.82 -22.94
N ASP A 262 56.07 -27.51 -22.73
CA ASP A 262 56.67 -26.93 -21.52
C ASP A 262 55.85 -27.31 -20.27
N LYS A 263 56.53 -27.68 -19.19
CA LYS A 263 55.90 -27.90 -17.88
C LYS A 263 55.84 -26.58 -17.12
N VAL A 264 54.67 -26.26 -16.56
CA VAL A 264 54.45 -25.03 -15.80
C VAL A 264 53.87 -25.40 -14.44
N ASP A 265 54.60 -25.08 -13.37
CA ASP A 265 54.14 -25.22 -11.99
C ASP A 265 53.29 -24.00 -11.62
N VAL A 266 52.00 -24.22 -11.40
CA VAL A 266 51.03 -23.17 -11.08
C VAL A 266 50.66 -23.25 -9.61
N LYS A 267 50.90 -22.16 -8.87
CA LYS A 267 50.56 -22.02 -7.45
C LYS A 267 49.71 -20.78 -7.27
N TYR A 268 48.67 -20.88 -6.45
CA TYR A 268 47.81 -19.76 -6.12
C TYR A 268 47.10 -19.98 -4.78
N GLN A 269 46.73 -18.88 -4.12
CA GLN A 269 45.99 -18.89 -2.87
C GLN A 269 45.29 -17.53 -2.63
N PRO A 270 44.20 -17.50 -1.85
CA PRO A 270 43.70 -16.25 -1.29
C PRO A 270 44.73 -15.67 -0.30
N LYS A 271 44.81 -14.34 -0.23
CA LYS A 271 45.76 -13.64 0.64
C LYS A 271 45.05 -12.60 1.51
N PRO A 272 44.66 -12.94 2.74
CA PRO A 272 44.12 -11.95 3.68
C PRO A 272 45.19 -10.94 4.10
N ALA A 273 44.81 -9.69 4.29
CA ALA A 273 45.72 -8.60 4.66
C ALA A 273 46.42 -8.82 6.02
N ASP A 274 45.81 -9.60 6.92
CA ASP A 274 46.35 -9.93 8.25
C ASP A 274 47.10 -11.27 8.30
N GLY A 275 47.13 -12.01 7.18
CA GLY A 275 47.74 -13.34 7.10
C GLY A 275 47.00 -14.45 7.86
N GLY A 276 45.79 -14.19 8.37
CA GLY A 276 44.99 -15.18 9.08
C GLY A 276 44.41 -16.28 8.17
N ALA A 277 43.87 -17.34 8.76
CA ALA A 277 43.14 -18.37 7.99
C ALA A 277 41.79 -17.81 7.49
N VAL A 278 41.33 -18.30 6.34
CA VAL A 278 40.04 -17.94 5.74
C VAL A 278 39.39 -19.22 5.21
N GLU A 279 38.18 -19.49 5.68
CA GLU A 279 37.35 -20.60 5.24
C GLU A 279 36.38 -20.11 4.17
N ALA A 280 35.69 -19.02 4.46
CA ALA A 280 34.74 -18.38 3.55
C ALA A 280 35.07 -16.90 3.38
N ALA A 281 34.91 -16.37 2.16
CA ALA A 281 34.97 -14.93 1.92
C ALA A 281 34.11 -14.49 0.75
N VAL A 282 33.41 -13.37 0.92
CA VAL A 282 32.59 -12.70 -0.09
C VAL A 282 33.06 -11.25 -0.18
N GLY A 283 33.32 -10.78 -1.40
CA GLY A 283 33.65 -9.38 -1.68
C GLY A 283 32.51 -8.42 -1.36
N GLY A 284 32.87 -7.17 -1.12
CA GLY A 284 31.96 -6.04 -1.02
C GLY A 284 32.71 -4.75 -1.33
N ASN A 285 32.12 -3.59 -1.03
CA ASN A 285 32.72 -2.32 -1.43
C ASN A 285 32.98 -1.39 -0.23
N TRP A 286 31.94 -0.77 0.31
CA TRP A 286 32.10 0.27 1.32
C TRP A 286 32.13 -0.31 2.75
N VAL A 287 33.20 -0.06 3.50
CA VAL A 287 33.26 -0.37 4.94
C VAL A 287 32.32 0.60 5.66
N LEU A 288 31.29 0.09 6.30
CA LEU A 288 30.25 0.85 6.98
C LEU A 288 30.63 1.21 8.41
N VAL A 289 31.21 0.26 9.13
CA VAL A 289 31.57 0.39 10.55
C VAL A 289 32.93 -0.24 10.76
N LYS A 290 33.78 0.42 11.54
CA LYS A 290 35.08 -0.09 11.97
C LYS A 290 35.26 0.16 13.46
N ASP A 291 35.53 -0.91 14.23
CA ASP A 291 35.74 -0.85 15.68
C ASP A 291 34.62 -0.10 16.43
N GLY A 292 33.37 -0.28 16.00
CA GLY A 292 32.17 0.39 16.54
C GLY A 292 31.95 1.81 16.03
N VAL A 293 32.79 2.32 15.14
CA VAL A 293 32.73 3.68 14.60
C VAL A 293 32.21 3.68 13.16
N VAL A 294 31.11 4.39 12.91
CA VAL A 294 30.53 4.59 11.58
C VAL A 294 31.53 5.30 10.65
N GLN A 295 31.64 4.80 9.42
CA GLN A 295 32.45 5.36 8.34
C GLN A 295 31.56 6.16 7.38
N ASN A 296 31.61 7.48 7.50
CA ASN A 296 30.74 8.37 6.73
C ASN A 296 31.07 8.35 5.24
N SER A 297 30.03 8.16 4.42
CA SER A 297 30.05 8.37 2.98
C SER A 297 29.53 9.77 2.62
N THR A 298 30.07 10.33 1.54
CA THR A 298 29.55 11.56 0.90
C THR A 298 28.40 11.27 -0.07
N ASP A 299 28.12 10.00 -0.36
CA ASP A 299 26.99 9.60 -1.18
C ASP A 299 25.68 9.73 -0.38
N ALA A 300 24.83 10.66 -0.82
CA ALA A 300 23.53 10.94 -0.23
C ALA A 300 22.38 10.15 -0.87
N SER A 301 22.66 9.22 -1.80
CA SER A 301 21.63 8.44 -2.50
C SER A 301 21.06 7.32 -1.63
N ALA A 302 19.73 7.27 -1.55
CA ALA A 302 19.01 6.17 -0.92
C ALA A 302 18.72 5.06 -1.94
N HIS A 303 19.07 3.83 -1.58
CA HIS A 303 18.85 2.64 -2.40
C HIS A 303 18.41 1.46 -1.53
N PRO A 304 17.84 0.40 -2.12
CA PRO A 304 17.85 -0.91 -1.47
C PRO A 304 19.29 -1.31 -1.19
N ARG A 305 19.57 -1.87 -0.01
CA ARG A 305 20.94 -2.21 0.41
C ARG A 305 20.98 -3.58 1.07
N THR A 306 22.11 -4.26 0.91
CA THR A 306 22.48 -5.45 1.66
C THR A 306 23.78 -5.18 2.42
N ALA A 307 23.85 -5.59 3.68
CA ALA A 307 25.03 -5.43 4.50
C ALA A 307 25.31 -6.66 5.36
N VAL A 308 26.59 -6.83 5.71
CA VAL A 308 27.06 -7.86 6.63
C VAL A 308 27.93 -7.21 7.69
N GLY A 309 27.77 -7.61 8.94
CA GLY A 309 28.59 -7.11 10.03
C GLY A 309 28.77 -8.12 11.14
N PHE A 310 29.71 -7.81 12.03
CA PHE A 310 30.13 -8.70 13.10
C PHE A 310 30.21 -7.98 14.43
N SER A 311 29.89 -8.69 15.52
CA SER A 311 30.18 -8.24 16.88
C SER A 311 31.68 -7.98 17.08
N ALA A 312 32.03 -7.28 18.17
CA ALA A 312 33.42 -6.93 18.47
C ALA A 312 34.37 -8.15 18.58
N ASP A 313 33.84 -9.30 19.02
CA ASP A 313 34.58 -10.57 19.09
C ASP A 313 34.50 -11.41 17.81
N GLY A 314 33.77 -10.96 16.78
CA GLY A 314 33.58 -11.66 15.52
C GLY A 314 32.66 -12.88 15.59
N ARG A 315 32.06 -13.19 16.75
CA ARG A 315 31.28 -14.43 16.97
C ARG A 315 29.82 -14.33 16.54
N LYS A 316 29.25 -13.12 16.51
CA LYS A 316 27.91 -12.88 15.97
C LYS A 316 28.02 -12.22 14.60
N MET A 317 27.33 -12.79 13.63
CA MET A 317 27.15 -12.23 12.30
C MET A 317 25.75 -11.61 12.20
N HIS A 318 25.67 -10.43 11.62
CA HIS A 318 24.44 -9.73 11.29
C HIS A 318 24.36 -9.54 9.77
N LEU A 319 23.31 -10.05 9.14
CA LEU A 319 22.99 -9.80 7.73
C LEU A 319 21.75 -8.91 7.69
N LEU A 320 21.78 -7.83 6.92
CA LEU A 320 20.69 -6.87 6.82
C LEU A 320 20.35 -6.64 5.36
N THR A 321 19.06 -6.74 5.02
CA THR A 321 18.50 -6.20 3.78
C THR A 321 17.53 -5.08 4.11
N VAL A 322 17.66 -3.97 3.39
CA VAL A 322 16.71 -2.85 3.44
C VAL A 322 16.11 -2.70 2.05
N ASP A 323 14.80 -2.82 1.94
CA ASP A 323 14.09 -2.65 0.68
C ASP A 323 14.16 -1.18 0.23
N GLY A 324 13.91 -0.90 -1.05
CA GLY A 324 14.00 0.46 -1.58
C GLY A 324 13.33 0.63 -2.94
N ARG A 325 13.21 1.87 -3.42
CA ARG A 325 12.58 2.22 -4.71
C ARG A 325 11.11 1.80 -4.80
N GLN A 326 10.43 1.73 -3.66
CA GLN A 326 9.03 1.37 -3.57
C GLN A 326 8.33 2.28 -2.55
N ALA A 327 7.01 2.45 -2.65
CA ALA A 327 6.25 3.28 -1.71
C ALA A 327 6.42 2.79 -0.26
N ASP A 328 6.51 1.47 -0.08
CA ASP A 328 6.63 0.83 1.24
C ASP A 328 8.02 0.95 1.87
N SER A 329 9.04 1.31 1.08
CA SER A 329 10.41 1.52 1.56
C SER A 329 11.19 2.43 0.61
N ARG A 330 11.64 3.58 1.10
CA ARG A 330 12.48 4.52 0.32
C ARG A 330 13.91 4.02 0.09
N GLY A 331 14.36 3.03 0.86
CA GLY A 331 15.76 2.62 0.92
C GLY A 331 16.61 3.56 1.76
N VAL A 332 17.90 3.23 1.88
CA VAL A 332 18.82 3.93 2.79
C VAL A 332 20.09 4.38 2.11
N THR A 333 20.61 5.49 2.61
CA THR A 333 21.99 5.93 2.36
C THR A 333 22.97 4.99 3.06
N LEU A 334 24.25 5.04 2.65
CA LEU A 334 25.29 4.25 3.34
C LEU A 334 25.47 4.66 4.81
N ASN A 335 25.20 5.93 5.15
CA ASN A 335 25.29 6.43 6.52
C ASN A 335 24.16 5.89 7.40
N GLU A 336 22.93 5.87 6.88
CA GLU A 336 21.78 5.25 7.56
C GLU A 336 21.98 3.75 7.73
N LEU A 337 22.47 3.06 6.68
CA LEU A 337 22.79 1.64 6.73
C LEU A 337 23.86 1.34 7.80
N ALA A 338 24.91 2.16 7.88
CA ALA A 338 25.94 2.00 8.92
C ALA A 338 25.38 2.18 10.33
N ALA A 339 24.50 3.16 10.54
CA ALA A 339 23.81 3.35 11.82
C ALA A 339 22.93 2.14 12.18
N MET A 340 22.18 1.60 11.21
CA MET A 340 21.39 0.38 11.41
C MET A 340 22.26 -0.84 11.78
N MET A 341 23.44 -0.98 11.16
CA MET A 341 24.37 -2.06 11.51
C MET A 341 24.91 -1.92 12.95
N VAL A 342 25.19 -0.69 13.40
CA VAL A 342 25.56 -0.43 14.80
C VAL A 342 24.39 -0.76 15.74
N ASP A 343 23.15 -0.39 15.40
CA ASP A 343 21.95 -0.71 16.19
C ASP A 343 21.72 -2.23 16.33
N LEU A 344 22.09 -3.01 15.31
CA LEU A 344 22.06 -4.48 15.35
C LEU A 344 23.18 -5.08 16.23
N GLY A 345 24.19 -4.29 16.60
CA GLY A 345 25.32 -4.71 17.43
C GLY A 345 26.62 -4.97 16.66
N ALA A 346 26.71 -4.58 15.38
CA ALA A 346 27.93 -4.75 14.59
C ALA A 346 29.00 -3.73 15.00
N ALA A 347 30.17 -4.23 15.39
CA ALA A 347 31.38 -3.42 15.59
C ALA A 347 32.14 -3.23 14.27
N ASN A 348 32.01 -4.15 13.32
CA ASN A 348 32.58 -4.04 11.99
C ASN A 348 31.52 -4.42 10.96
N ALA A 349 31.34 -3.63 9.91
CA ALA A 349 30.34 -3.92 8.89
C ALA A 349 30.79 -3.49 7.49
N LEU A 350 30.32 -4.21 6.47
CA LEU A 350 30.60 -4.00 5.07
C LEU A 350 29.30 -3.95 4.28
N ASN A 351 29.20 -3.00 3.36
CA ASN A 351 28.14 -2.93 2.37
C ASN A 351 28.43 -3.90 1.22
N LEU A 352 27.44 -4.74 0.91
CA LEU A 352 27.41 -5.64 -0.23
C LEU A 352 26.69 -5.00 -1.43
N ASP A 353 26.47 -5.74 -2.52
CA ASP A 353 25.68 -5.23 -3.64
C ASP A 353 24.22 -4.98 -3.21
N GLY A 354 23.61 -3.94 -3.80
CA GLY A 354 22.28 -3.48 -3.45
C GLY A 354 21.37 -3.31 -4.66
N GLY A 355 20.41 -2.39 -4.57
CA GLY A 355 19.42 -2.20 -5.63
C GLY A 355 18.59 -3.46 -5.82
N GLY A 356 18.28 -3.82 -7.08
CA GLY A 356 17.51 -5.03 -7.38
C GLY A 356 18.21 -6.34 -7.01
N SER A 357 19.50 -6.31 -6.66
CA SER A 357 20.23 -7.48 -6.16
C SER A 357 19.90 -7.81 -4.71
N SER A 358 19.36 -6.86 -3.93
CA SER A 358 19.06 -7.05 -2.51
C SER A 358 18.00 -8.12 -2.27
N THR A 359 18.45 -9.26 -1.77
CA THR A 359 17.61 -10.43 -1.49
C THR A 359 18.04 -11.07 -0.17
N MET A 360 17.08 -11.35 0.70
CA MET A 360 17.23 -12.19 1.88
C MET A 360 16.36 -13.43 1.77
N LEU A 361 16.99 -14.57 2.02
CA LEU A 361 16.35 -15.87 2.07
C LEU A 361 16.42 -16.43 3.49
N ALA A 362 15.32 -17.02 3.97
CA ALA A 362 15.31 -17.76 5.22
C ALA A 362 14.35 -18.94 5.18
N ARG A 363 14.68 -20.00 5.91
CA ARG A 363 13.81 -21.16 6.11
C ARG A 363 12.81 -20.88 7.22
N GLU A 364 11.56 -21.31 7.06
CA GLU A 364 10.59 -21.38 8.15
C GLU A 364 10.79 -22.64 9.00
N PRO A 365 10.58 -22.58 10.33
CA PRO A 365 10.62 -23.77 11.16
C PRO A 365 9.77 -24.91 10.61
N GLY A 366 10.40 -26.06 10.38
CA GLY A 366 9.73 -27.25 9.83
C GLY A 366 9.61 -27.27 8.29
N SER A 367 10.03 -26.22 7.59
CA SER A 367 10.19 -26.21 6.13
C SER A 367 11.49 -26.88 5.72
N ALA A 368 11.53 -27.46 4.51
CA ALA A 368 12.73 -28.04 3.93
C ALA A 368 13.59 -27.04 3.14
N GLY A 369 13.01 -25.91 2.71
CA GLY A 369 13.65 -24.93 1.83
C GLY A 369 13.51 -23.50 2.33
N VAL A 370 14.34 -22.63 1.79
CA VAL A 370 14.30 -21.19 2.04
C VAL A 370 13.25 -20.50 1.17
N GLN A 371 12.74 -19.36 1.64
CA GLN A 371 11.87 -18.46 0.88
C GLN A 371 12.42 -17.03 0.92
N VAL A 372 11.96 -16.18 0.01
CA VAL A 372 12.28 -14.74 0.00
C VAL A 372 11.50 -14.04 1.12
N GLU A 373 12.21 -13.29 1.97
CA GLU A 373 11.63 -12.59 3.12
C GLU A 373 11.39 -11.09 2.85
N ASN A 374 12.22 -10.48 2.00
CA ASN A 374 12.14 -9.07 1.64
C ASN A 374 11.37 -8.85 0.32
N SER A 375 11.24 -7.61 -0.14
CA SER A 375 10.62 -7.28 -1.43
C SER A 375 11.66 -6.77 -2.44
N PRO A 376 12.16 -7.62 -3.35
CA PRO A 376 13.16 -7.20 -4.34
C PRO A 376 12.66 -6.08 -5.26
N SER A 377 13.46 -5.03 -5.42
CA SER A 377 13.03 -3.78 -6.09
C SER A 377 12.76 -3.90 -7.60
N ASP A 378 13.16 -5.01 -8.22
CA ASP A 378 12.92 -5.28 -9.65
C ASP A 378 11.59 -6.04 -9.88
N GLY A 379 10.78 -6.24 -8.83
CA GLY A 379 9.52 -7.00 -8.86
C GLY A 379 9.70 -8.51 -8.64
N GLY A 380 10.94 -8.98 -8.51
CA GLY A 380 11.33 -10.36 -8.23
C GLY A 380 12.84 -10.47 -8.03
N GLU A 381 13.32 -11.65 -7.66
CA GLU A 381 14.77 -11.88 -7.48
C GLU A 381 15.55 -11.57 -8.77
N ARG A 382 16.53 -10.67 -8.68
CA ARG A 382 17.51 -10.47 -9.74
C ARG A 382 18.47 -11.65 -9.81
N HIS A 383 18.95 -11.93 -11.02
CA HIS A 383 20.07 -12.84 -11.21
C HIS A 383 21.37 -12.22 -10.69
N VAL A 384 21.99 -12.85 -9.69
CA VAL A 384 23.23 -12.41 -9.05
C VAL A 384 24.32 -13.47 -9.22
N PRO A 385 25.62 -13.12 -9.15
CA PRO A 385 26.69 -14.12 -9.28
C PRO A 385 26.86 -15.00 -8.06
N ASN A 386 26.65 -14.44 -6.86
CA ASN A 386 26.98 -15.09 -5.61
C ASN A 386 26.16 -14.55 -4.43
N GLY A 387 26.38 -15.17 -3.28
CA GLY A 387 25.82 -14.80 -2.00
C GLY A 387 26.64 -15.32 -0.84
N LEU A 388 26.18 -14.95 0.36
CA LEU A 388 26.67 -15.48 1.62
C LEU A 388 25.53 -16.29 2.25
N ALA A 389 25.75 -17.59 2.40
CA ALA A 389 24.77 -18.53 2.95
C ALA A 389 25.11 -18.91 4.38
N LEU A 390 24.08 -19.14 5.18
CA LEU A 390 24.17 -19.71 6.51
C LEU A 390 23.71 -21.17 6.47
N TYR A 391 24.45 -22.03 7.15
CA TYR A 391 24.20 -23.46 7.24
C TYR A 391 24.00 -23.85 8.71
N ALA A 392 23.09 -24.80 8.91
CA ALA A 392 22.86 -25.45 10.19
C ALA A 392 23.36 -26.90 10.11
N PRO A 393 23.74 -27.50 11.25
CA PRO A 393 24.03 -28.93 11.30
C PRO A 393 22.87 -29.77 10.74
N GLU A 394 23.19 -30.97 10.23
CA GLU A 394 22.17 -31.93 9.84
C GLU A 394 21.35 -32.31 11.09
N GLY A 395 20.05 -32.03 11.04
CA GLY A 395 19.14 -32.34 12.13
C GLY A 395 18.78 -33.82 12.20
N SER A 396 18.38 -34.26 13.39
CA SER A 396 18.00 -35.65 13.64
C SER A 396 16.77 -36.10 12.84
N GLY A 397 15.95 -35.16 12.36
CA GLY A 397 14.61 -35.44 11.82
C GLY A 397 13.63 -35.95 12.88
N GLU A 398 14.03 -36.02 14.15
CA GLU A 398 13.17 -36.40 15.27
C GLU A 398 12.32 -35.21 15.69
N LEU A 399 11.01 -35.44 15.80
CA LEU A 399 10.06 -34.38 16.13
C LEU A 399 10.34 -33.77 17.50
N LYS A 400 10.76 -32.49 17.50
CA LYS A 400 11.02 -31.67 18.68
C LYS A 400 9.84 -30.76 19.03
N GLY A 401 9.19 -30.16 18.04
CA GLY A 401 8.09 -29.22 18.22
C GLY A 401 7.24 -29.05 16.97
N PHE A 402 6.22 -28.20 17.06
CA PHE A 402 5.39 -27.79 15.93
C PHE A 402 5.45 -26.27 15.74
N TRP A 403 5.60 -25.83 14.51
CA TRP A 403 5.36 -24.45 14.11
C TRP A 403 3.91 -24.32 13.67
N VAL A 404 3.10 -23.60 14.47
CA VAL A 404 1.63 -23.57 14.31
C VAL A 404 1.19 -22.20 13.83
N GLU A 405 0.51 -22.18 12.69
CA GLU A 405 0.08 -20.95 12.03
C GLU A 405 -1.35 -21.11 11.49
N THR A 406 -1.94 -19.98 11.09
CA THR A 406 -3.07 -20.00 10.17
C THR A 406 -2.58 -20.42 8.79
N ALA A 407 -3.37 -21.21 8.06
CA ALA A 407 -3.02 -21.59 6.70
C ALA A 407 -3.00 -20.39 5.73
N SER A 408 -3.67 -19.29 6.11
CA SER A 408 -3.54 -17.99 5.45
C SER A 408 -2.52 -17.12 6.20
N ASP A 409 -1.56 -16.58 5.47
CA ASP A 409 -0.63 -15.54 5.91
C ASP A 409 -1.41 -14.23 6.16
N PRO A 410 -1.34 -13.63 7.36
CA PRO A 410 -2.00 -12.36 7.66
C PRO A 410 -1.70 -11.24 6.65
N ALA A 411 -0.49 -11.16 6.09
CA ALA A 411 -0.11 -10.14 5.11
C ALA A 411 -0.77 -10.35 3.73
N LYS A 412 -1.26 -11.57 3.47
CA LYS A 412 -1.85 -11.96 2.17
C LYS A 412 -3.30 -12.38 2.27
N ALA A 413 -3.86 -12.51 3.47
CA ALA A 413 -5.24 -12.95 3.69
C ALA A 413 -6.27 -11.90 3.23
N PRO A 414 -7.49 -12.32 2.85
CA PRO A 414 -8.57 -11.38 2.52
C PRO A 414 -8.83 -10.39 3.66
N GLY A 415 -8.89 -9.11 3.32
CA GLY A 415 -9.21 -8.04 4.26
C GLY A 415 -9.61 -6.76 3.55
N VAL A 416 -9.95 -5.76 4.36
CA VAL A 416 -10.38 -4.42 3.91
C VAL A 416 -9.60 -3.31 4.62
N ALA A 417 -8.39 -3.63 5.07
CA ALA A 417 -7.47 -2.65 5.61
C ALA A 417 -6.98 -1.72 4.47
N PRO A 418 -6.49 -0.51 4.80
CA PRO A 418 -5.90 0.39 3.81
C PRO A 418 -4.75 -0.21 3.00
N VAL A 419 -4.06 -1.20 3.58
CA VAL A 419 -2.99 -1.99 2.95
C VAL A 419 -3.43 -3.47 2.82
N ALA A 420 -2.78 -4.22 1.93
CA ALA A 420 -3.09 -5.63 1.74
C ALA A 420 -2.90 -6.44 3.04
N GLY A 421 -3.76 -7.46 3.23
CA GLY A 421 -3.75 -8.33 4.40
C GLY A 421 -5.08 -8.33 5.16
N GLY A 422 -5.20 -9.28 6.08
CA GLY A 422 -6.41 -9.54 6.84
C GLY A 422 -6.13 -10.08 8.24
N ARG A 423 -7.19 -10.48 8.95
CA ARG A 423 -7.13 -10.96 10.33
C ARG A 423 -7.48 -12.45 10.45
N PRO A 424 -6.68 -13.38 9.88
CA PRO A 424 -6.96 -14.80 9.97
C PRO A 424 -6.85 -15.34 11.42
N ASP A 425 -6.24 -14.57 12.33
CA ASP A 425 -6.26 -14.76 13.79
C ASP A 425 -7.68 -14.66 14.40
N ARG A 426 -8.64 -14.16 13.63
CA ARG A 426 -10.04 -13.98 14.03
C ARG A 426 -10.98 -14.90 13.25
N VAL A 427 -12.05 -15.36 13.92
CA VAL A 427 -13.06 -16.25 13.35
C VAL A 427 -14.44 -15.93 13.95
N PHE A 428 -15.51 -16.04 13.16
CA PHE A 428 -16.88 -15.86 13.66
C PHE A 428 -17.46 -17.18 14.21
N PRO A 429 -18.33 -17.14 15.24
CA PRO A 429 -19.09 -18.29 15.72
C PRO A 429 -19.73 -19.10 14.58
N GLY A 430 -19.53 -20.42 14.58
CA GLY A 430 -20.06 -21.34 13.57
C GLY A 430 -19.21 -21.46 12.30
N LEU A 431 -18.21 -20.61 12.10
CA LEU A 431 -17.26 -20.69 10.99
C LEU A 431 -15.96 -21.36 11.41
N THR A 432 -15.08 -21.56 10.44
CA THR A 432 -13.84 -22.29 10.59
C THR A 432 -12.61 -21.49 10.23
N ARG A 433 -11.46 -21.95 10.73
CA ARG A 433 -10.13 -21.47 10.32
C ARG A 433 -9.23 -22.67 10.09
N ARG A 434 -8.53 -22.67 8.97
CA ARG A 434 -7.51 -23.69 8.69
C ARG A 434 -6.21 -23.32 9.39
N LEU A 435 -5.62 -24.30 10.06
CA LEU A 435 -4.34 -24.19 10.76
C LEU A 435 -3.35 -25.18 10.17
N THR A 436 -2.08 -24.78 10.17
CA THR A 436 -0.93 -25.63 9.82
C THR A 436 -0.14 -25.92 11.09
N ALA A 437 0.56 -27.06 11.09
CA ALA A 437 1.47 -27.45 12.16
C ALA A 437 2.65 -28.17 11.52
N ALA A 438 3.68 -27.42 11.11
CA ALA A 438 4.89 -27.99 10.56
C ALA A 438 5.73 -28.58 11.69
N GLY A 439 5.98 -29.89 11.65
CA GLY A 439 6.84 -30.55 12.62
C GLY A 439 8.30 -30.18 12.39
N TYR A 440 9.04 -29.86 13.45
CA TYR A 440 10.45 -29.52 13.36
C TYR A 440 11.32 -30.28 14.37
N ASP A 441 12.61 -30.46 14.06
CA ASP A 441 13.62 -31.09 14.92
C ASP A 441 14.45 -30.06 15.73
N GLU A 442 15.48 -30.49 16.46
CA GLU A 442 16.34 -29.58 17.23
C GLU A 442 17.04 -28.50 16.40
N THR A 443 17.09 -28.65 15.07
CA THR A 443 17.67 -27.67 14.14
C THR A 443 16.63 -26.75 13.49
N TYR A 444 15.36 -26.87 13.90
CA TYR A 444 14.19 -26.30 13.21
C TYR A 444 14.02 -26.80 11.76
N GLY A 445 14.71 -27.89 11.39
CA GLY A 445 14.53 -28.58 10.11
C GLY A 445 13.26 -29.43 10.10
N PRO A 446 12.82 -29.93 8.93
CA PRO A 446 11.57 -30.67 8.79
C PRO A 446 11.59 -32.00 9.55
N ALA A 447 10.60 -32.24 10.40
CA ALA A 447 10.44 -33.49 11.15
C ALA A 447 9.03 -34.07 11.00
N ALA A 448 8.93 -35.37 10.71
CA ALA A 448 7.64 -36.01 10.47
C ALA A 448 6.83 -36.18 11.77
N GLY A 449 5.64 -35.59 11.81
CA GLY A 449 4.76 -35.70 12.97
C GLY A 449 3.31 -35.37 12.66
N LYS A 450 2.38 -36.32 12.88
CA LYS A 450 0.95 -35.99 12.89
C LYS A 450 0.56 -35.45 14.27
N PRO A 451 0.17 -34.17 14.41
CA PRO A 451 -0.23 -33.62 15.70
C PRO A 451 -1.62 -34.09 16.13
N SER A 452 -1.82 -34.13 17.44
CA SER A 452 -3.13 -34.03 18.07
C SER A 452 -3.40 -32.57 18.45
N TRP A 453 -4.65 -32.14 18.34
CA TRP A 453 -5.02 -30.74 18.54
C TRP A 453 -5.88 -30.55 19.78
N ARG A 454 -5.71 -29.41 20.46
CA ARG A 454 -6.55 -28.97 21.57
C ARG A 454 -6.72 -27.45 21.53
N ALA A 455 -7.89 -26.97 21.93
CA ALA A 455 -8.14 -25.55 22.19
C ALA A 455 -8.41 -25.35 23.68
N THR A 456 -7.84 -24.30 24.27
CA THR A 456 -8.03 -23.95 25.69
C THR A 456 -8.23 -22.44 25.85
N PRO A 457 -9.35 -21.98 26.42
CA PRO A 457 -10.54 -22.76 26.82
C PRO A 457 -11.34 -23.30 25.61
N MET A 458 -11.79 -24.56 25.68
CA MET A 458 -12.54 -25.21 24.59
C MET A 458 -13.94 -24.66 24.34
N VAL A 459 -14.47 -23.83 25.25
CA VAL A 459 -15.79 -23.19 25.09
C VAL A 459 -15.82 -22.26 23.88
N HIS A 460 -14.67 -21.70 23.49
CA HIS A 460 -14.55 -20.81 22.33
C HIS A 460 -14.40 -21.58 21.02
N GLY A 461 -13.89 -22.81 21.05
CA GLY A 461 -13.80 -23.63 19.85
C GLY A 461 -13.14 -24.97 20.06
N VAL A 462 -13.22 -25.80 19.02
CA VAL A 462 -12.59 -27.12 18.98
C VAL A 462 -11.84 -27.29 17.68
N VAL A 463 -10.73 -28.03 17.70
CA VAL A 463 -9.94 -28.29 16.51
C VAL A 463 -10.11 -29.73 16.07
N ARG A 464 -10.42 -29.94 14.78
CA ARG A 464 -10.55 -31.25 14.16
C ARG A 464 -9.70 -31.26 12.90
N ASP A 465 -8.72 -32.16 12.84
CA ASP A 465 -7.81 -32.31 11.70
C ASP A 465 -7.20 -30.98 11.20
N GLY A 466 -6.69 -30.15 12.13
CA GLY A 466 -6.09 -28.84 11.80
C GLY A 466 -7.10 -27.76 11.41
N ARG A 467 -8.40 -28.00 11.55
CA ARG A 467 -9.45 -27.00 11.35
C ARG A 467 -10.03 -26.59 12.70
N PHE A 468 -9.88 -25.32 13.05
CA PHE A 468 -10.53 -24.73 14.21
C PHE A 468 -11.99 -24.42 13.87
N HIS A 469 -12.92 -24.90 14.69
CA HIS A 469 -14.35 -24.62 14.62
C HIS A 469 -14.72 -23.67 15.76
N ALA A 470 -15.06 -22.43 15.41
CA ALA A 470 -15.41 -21.41 16.37
C ALA A 470 -16.81 -21.65 16.97
N LEU A 471 -16.96 -21.44 18.27
CA LEU A 471 -18.18 -21.68 19.04
C LEU A 471 -18.70 -20.38 19.68
N VAL A 472 -18.17 -19.99 20.84
CA VAL A 472 -18.65 -18.83 21.61
C VAL A 472 -17.59 -17.72 21.58
N PRO A 473 -17.98 -16.43 21.49
CA PRO A 473 -17.04 -15.31 21.52
C PRO A 473 -16.02 -15.41 22.66
N GLY A 474 -14.75 -15.14 22.35
CA GLY A 474 -13.64 -15.17 23.30
C GLY A 474 -12.31 -15.62 22.71
N ARG A 475 -11.27 -15.58 23.54
CA ARG A 475 -9.91 -15.94 23.14
C ARG A 475 -9.61 -17.39 23.52
N THR A 476 -8.91 -18.09 22.65
CA THR A 476 -8.45 -19.46 22.93
C THR A 476 -7.06 -19.67 22.36
N THR A 477 -6.23 -20.38 23.10
CA THR A 477 -4.96 -20.90 22.60
C THR A 477 -5.23 -22.27 21.96
N VAL A 478 -4.83 -22.43 20.71
CA VAL A 478 -4.81 -23.72 20.02
C VAL A 478 -3.41 -24.31 20.12
N THR A 479 -3.33 -25.58 20.55
CA THR A 479 -2.09 -26.33 20.71
C THR A 479 -2.09 -27.54 19.78
N ALA A 480 -1.05 -27.65 18.94
CA ALA A 480 -0.69 -28.88 18.24
C ALA A 480 0.33 -29.64 19.09
N SER A 481 0.14 -30.93 19.34
CA SER A 481 1.04 -31.71 20.19
C SER A 481 1.16 -33.18 19.80
N ARG A 482 2.34 -33.76 20.02
CA ARG A 482 2.60 -35.20 19.91
C ARG A 482 3.70 -35.60 20.90
N GLY A 483 3.33 -36.33 21.95
CA GLY A 483 4.28 -36.66 23.01
C GLY A 483 4.71 -35.38 23.75
N LYS A 484 6.01 -35.07 23.72
CA LYS A 484 6.57 -33.83 24.30
C LYS A 484 6.68 -32.67 23.30
N ALA A 485 6.50 -32.93 22.01
CA ALA A 485 6.54 -31.90 20.99
C ALA A 485 5.23 -31.11 21.00
N GLU A 486 5.33 -29.79 21.06
CA GLU A 486 4.18 -28.88 21.07
C GLU A 486 4.44 -27.61 20.24
N GLY A 487 3.35 -26.93 19.89
CA GLY A 487 3.33 -25.63 19.23
C GLY A 487 1.97 -24.98 19.44
N THR A 488 1.91 -23.65 19.49
CA THR A 488 0.68 -22.93 19.84
C THR A 488 0.42 -21.71 18.98
N ILE A 489 -0.85 -21.37 18.80
CA ILE A 489 -1.33 -20.11 18.25
C ILE A 489 -2.52 -19.59 19.07
N GLU A 490 -2.64 -18.28 19.24
CA GLU A 490 -3.84 -17.67 19.82
C GLU A 490 -4.84 -17.31 18.71
N LEU A 491 -6.11 -17.66 18.92
CA LEU A 491 -7.23 -17.29 18.05
C LEU A 491 -8.28 -16.51 18.85
N THR A 492 -8.94 -15.58 18.16
CA THR A 492 -10.06 -14.80 18.71
C THR A 492 -11.35 -15.18 18.00
N VAL A 493 -12.35 -15.60 18.78
CA VAL A 493 -13.72 -15.77 18.31
C VAL A 493 -14.48 -14.47 18.55
N LEU A 494 -14.96 -13.86 17.47
CA LEU A 494 -15.67 -12.58 17.48
C LEU A 494 -17.13 -12.74 17.91
N GLN A 495 -17.89 -11.65 17.93
CA GLN A 495 -19.35 -11.68 17.99
C GLN A 495 -19.96 -12.41 16.78
N PRO A 496 -21.25 -12.78 16.83
CA PRO A 496 -21.94 -13.35 15.67
C PRO A 496 -21.75 -12.49 14.42
N LEU A 497 -21.53 -13.16 13.28
CA LEU A 497 -21.46 -12.53 11.97
C LEU A 497 -22.76 -11.79 11.67
N GLU A 498 -22.67 -10.53 11.26
CA GLU A 498 -23.81 -9.67 10.93
C GLU A 498 -23.84 -9.27 9.46
N ARG A 499 -22.68 -9.12 8.83
CA ARG A 499 -22.57 -8.70 7.43
C ARG A 499 -21.41 -9.39 6.70
N LEU A 500 -21.58 -9.58 5.40
CA LEU A 500 -20.53 -10.01 4.48
C LEU A 500 -20.13 -8.85 3.56
N GLY A 501 -18.90 -8.88 3.08
CA GLY A 501 -18.40 -8.05 2.00
C GLY A 501 -17.33 -8.79 1.21
N THR A 502 -16.87 -8.17 0.13
CA THR A 502 -15.83 -8.71 -0.76
C THR A 502 -14.60 -7.81 -0.73
N THR A 503 -13.44 -8.37 -1.08
CA THR A 503 -12.18 -7.58 -1.19
C THR A 503 -12.17 -6.62 -2.39
N ALA A 504 -13.19 -6.66 -3.24
CA ALA A 504 -13.36 -5.79 -4.39
C ALA A 504 -14.86 -5.50 -4.60
N ASP A 505 -15.18 -4.30 -5.09
CA ASP A 505 -16.56 -3.88 -5.40
C ASP A 505 -17.05 -4.40 -6.76
N ARG A 506 -16.11 -4.73 -7.67
CA ARG A 506 -16.34 -5.33 -8.99
C ARG A 506 -15.10 -6.10 -9.42
N LEU A 507 -15.30 -7.17 -10.20
CA LEU A 507 -14.23 -7.94 -10.82
C LEU A 507 -14.27 -7.79 -12.35
N GLY A 508 -13.19 -7.27 -12.95
CA GLY A 508 -13.04 -7.13 -14.40
C GLY A 508 -12.02 -8.13 -14.95
N MET A 509 -12.33 -8.77 -16.09
CA MET A 509 -11.40 -9.67 -16.80
C MET A 509 -11.31 -9.29 -18.29
N PRO A 510 -10.14 -9.44 -18.94
CA PRO A 510 -9.90 -8.90 -20.28
C PRO A 510 -10.61 -9.66 -21.41
N GLY A 511 -11.01 -10.91 -21.20
CA GLY A 511 -11.60 -11.79 -22.22
C GLY A 511 -11.65 -13.25 -21.74
N LYS A 512 -11.87 -14.18 -22.67
CA LYS A 512 -11.91 -15.61 -22.36
C LYS A 512 -10.58 -16.07 -21.77
N ASP A 513 -10.65 -17.01 -20.83
CA ASP A 513 -9.52 -17.52 -20.06
C ASP A 513 -8.80 -16.49 -19.18
N GLY A 514 -9.19 -15.21 -19.23
CA GLY A 514 -8.80 -14.20 -18.27
C GLY A 514 -9.21 -14.62 -16.85
N SER A 515 -8.37 -14.29 -15.87
CA SER A 515 -8.60 -14.63 -14.48
C SER A 515 -8.42 -13.42 -13.57
N ALA A 516 -9.10 -13.47 -12.43
CA ALA A 516 -8.94 -12.51 -11.35
C ALA A 516 -9.30 -13.17 -10.01
N THR A 517 -8.88 -12.59 -8.90
CA THR A 517 -9.09 -13.15 -7.55
C THR A 517 -9.93 -12.25 -6.68
N PHE A 518 -10.75 -12.83 -5.80
CA PHE A 518 -11.46 -12.09 -4.76
C PHE A 518 -11.53 -12.92 -3.48
N GLY A 519 -11.65 -12.25 -2.33
CA GLY A 519 -11.92 -12.87 -1.05
C GLY A 519 -13.22 -12.35 -0.44
N VAL A 520 -13.73 -13.07 0.58
CA VAL A 520 -14.92 -12.68 1.34
C VAL A 520 -14.51 -12.32 2.76
N VAL A 521 -15.01 -11.19 3.25
CA VAL A 521 -14.73 -10.65 4.57
C VAL A 521 -16.04 -10.57 5.35
N GLY A 522 -16.04 -11.11 6.57
CA GLY A 522 -17.17 -10.99 7.49
C GLY A 522 -17.00 -9.83 8.47
N TYR A 523 -18.11 -9.33 9.00
CA TYR A 523 -18.15 -8.25 9.99
C TYR A 523 -19.14 -8.59 11.10
N ASP A 524 -18.77 -8.27 12.35
CA ASP A 524 -19.72 -8.23 13.46
C ASP A 524 -20.35 -6.85 13.65
N ARG A 525 -21.27 -6.75 14.63
CA ARG A 525 -21.98 -5.53 15.01
C ARG A 525 -21.09 -4.36 15.43
N ASN A 526 -19.86 -4.63 15.83
CA ASN A 526 -18.90 -3.62 16.26
C ASN A 526 -17.96 -3.22 15.10
N GLY A 527 -18.10 -3.83 13.91
CA GLY A 527 -17.21 -3.57 12.79
C GLY A 527 -15.87 -4.31 12.89
N ASN A 528 -15.72 -5.29 13.79
CA ASN A 528 -14.57 -6.18 13.75
C ASN A 528 -14.67 -7.06 12.50
N SER A 529 -13.56 -7.22 11.79
CA SER A 529 -13.53 -8.01 10.55
C SER A 529 -12.65 -9.26 10.66
N ALA A 530 -12.99 -10.26 9.85
CA ALA A 530 -12.16 -11.45 9.62
C ALA A 530 -12.42 -12.06 8.23
N PRO A 531 -11.41 -12.68 7.58
CA PRO A 531 -11.61 -13.41 6.33
C PRO A 531 -12.51 -14.63 6.55
N VAL A 532 -13.38 -14.94 5.60
CA VAL A 532 -14.22 -16.16 5.61
C VAL A 532 -13.55 -17.23 4.75
N GLU A 533 -13.37 -18.44 5.29
CA GLU A 533 -12.80 -19.55 4.54
C GLU A 533 -13.70 -19.97 3.36
N PRO A 534 -13.14 -20.31 2.19
CA PRO A 534 -13.92 -20.86 1.07
C PRO A 534 -14.79 -22.07 1.44
N ALA A 535 -14.36 -22.86 2.43
CA ALA A 535 -15.11 -24.04 2.89
C ALA A 535 -16.37 -23.70 3.70
N ASP A 536 -16.51 -22.47 4.18
CA ASP A 536 -17.67 -21.99 4.94
C ASP A 536 -18.66 -21.20 4.07
N LEU A 537 -18.40 -21.13 2.76
CA LEU A 537 -19.18 -20.35 1.80
C LEU A 537 -19.94 -21.25 0.83
N GLU A 538 -21.17 -20.86 0.55
CA GLU A 538 -21.92 -21.33 -0.61
C GLU A 538 -21.86 -20.24 -1.68
N LEU A 539 -21.46 -20.61 -2.91
CA LEU A 539 -21.42 -19.71 -4.05
C LEU A 539 -22.56 -20.02 -5.02
N ASP A 540 -23.15 -18.95 -5.55
CA ASP A 540 -24.21 -18.98 -6.55
C ASP A 540 -23.83 -18.06 -7.71
N TYR A 541 -23.58 -18.64 -8.88
CA TYR A 541 -23.13 -17.96 -10.09
C TYR A 541 -23.45 -18.80 -11.33
N ASP A 542 -23.41 -18.17 -12.51
CA ASP A 542 -23.59 -18.87 -13.78
C ASP A 542 -22.29 -19.57 -14.23
N GLU A 543 -22.25 -20.90 -14.08
CA GLU A 543 -21.13 -21.74 -14.47
C GLU A 543 -20.83 -21.74 -15.98
N SER A 544 -21.76 -21.28 -16.82
CA SER A 544 -21.53 -21.12 -18.26
C SER A 544 -20.71 -19.85 -18.58
N LEU A 545 -20.69 -18.89 -17.66
CA LEU A 545 -19.93 -17.63 -17.78
C LEU A 545 -18.58 -17.73 -17.06
N PHE A 546 -18.56 -18.35 -15.87
CA PHE A 546 -17.42 -18.34 -14.97
C PHE A 546 -17.05 -19.73 -14.45
N GLU A 547 -15.77 -19.91 -14.17
CA GLU A 547 -15.27 -20.98 -13.31
C GLU A 547 -14.73 -20.34 -12.03
N VAL A 548 -15.26 -20.71 -10.86
CA VAL A 548 -14.82 -20.18 -9.58
C VAL A 548 -14.24 -21.31 -8.75
N THR A 549 -12.97 -21.18 -8.35
CA THR A 549 -12.27 -22.20 -7.55
C THR A 549 -11.62 -21.57 -6.33
N ALA A 550 -11.59 -22.30 -5.22
CA ALA A 550 -10.85 -21.87 -4.04
C ALA A 550 -9.35 -21.80 -4.37
N ALA A 551 -8.71 -20.72 -3.93
CA ALA A 551 -7.30 -20.43 -4.12
C ALA A 551 -6.56 -20.45 -2.76
N GLU A 552 -5.25 -20.22 -2.80
CA GLU A 552 -4.43 -20.07 -1.60
C GLU A 552 -4.88 -18.86 -0.75
N GLN A 553 -4.42 -18.81 0.50
CA GLN A 553 -4.67 -17.70 1.43
C GLN A 553 -6.16 -17.44 1.77
N GLY A 554 -7.09 -18.28 1.31
CA GLY A 554 -8.53 -18.12 1.52
C GLY A 554 -9.24 -17.29 0.45
N TYR A 555 -8.60 -17.08 -0.72
CA TYR A 555 -9.22 -16.42 -1.87
C TYR A 555 -10.01 -17.40 -2.75
N PHE A 556 -10.72 -16.84 -3.73
CA PHE A 556 -11.20 -17.54 -4.91
C PHE A 556 -10.51 -17.00 -6.16
N THR A 557 -10.23 -17.89 -7.11
CA THR A 557 -9.89 -17.54 -8.49
C THR A 557 -11.15 -17.65 -9.34
N VAL A 558 -11.46 -16.58 -10.08
CA VAL A 558 -12.51 -16.56 -11.10
C VAL A 558 -11.84 -16.59 -12.46
N LYS A 559 -12.27 -17.50 -13.33
CA LYS A 559 -11.81 -17.61 -14.71
C LYS A 559 -12.98 -17.43 -15.67
N ALA A 560 -12.82 -16.58 -16.66
CA ALA A 560 -13.82 -16.34 -17.70
C ALA A 560 -13.91 -17.51 -18.69
N ARG A 561 -15.13 -17.95 -19.01
CA ARG A 561 -15.37 -18.98 -20.06
C ARG A 561 -15.70 -18.40 -21.43
N GLN A 562 -16.01 -17.10 -21.50
CA GLN A 562 -16.43 -16.39 -22.71
C GLN A 562 -15.60 -15.12 -22.91
N ASP A 563 -15.52 -14.64 -24.14
CA ASP A 563 -14.81 -13.40 -24.48
C ASP A 563 -15.54 -12.14 -23.99
N THR A 564 -16.84 -12.25 -23.77
CA THR A 564 -17.69 -11.17 -23.27
C THR A 564 -18.78 -11.76 -22.39
N ALA A 565 -18.90 -11.29 -21.16
CA ALA A 565 -19.90 -11.77 -20.20
C ALA A 565 -20.15 -10.73 -19.11
N SER A 566 -21.33 -10.74 -18.51
CA SER A 566 -21.63 -10.09 -17.25
C SER A 566 -22.45 -11.01 -16.37
N GLY A 567 -22.19 -11.00 -15.08
CA GLY A 567 -22.96 -11.78 -14.11
C GLY A 567 -22.58 -11.45 -12.67
N LEU A 568 -23.29 -12.05 -11.73
CA LEU A 568 -23.03 -11.91 -10.31
C LEU A 568 -22.42 -13.21 -9.77
N ILE A 569 -21.46 -13.08 -8.86
CA ILE A 569 -21.08 -14.15 -7.94
C ILE A 569 -21.67 -13.79 -6.58
N THR A 570 -22.62 -14.58 -6.10
CA THR A 570 -23.21 -14.38 -4.78
C THR A 570 -22.59 -15.34 -3.79
N ALA A 571 -21.95 -14.81 -2.74
CA ALA A 571 -21.39 -15.58 -1.65
C ALA A 571 -22.34 -15.57 -0.44
N LYS A 572 -22.58 -16.74 0.16
CA LYS A 572 -23.57 -16.94 1.23
C LYS A 572 -22.95 -17.60 2.46
N VAL A 573 -23.33 -17.11 3.64
CA VAL A 573 -23.09 -17.76 4.94
C VAL A 573 -24.42 -17.79 5.70
N GLY A 574 -25.04 -18.97 5.78
CA GLY A 574 -26.37 -19.11 6.37
C GLY A 574 -27.40 -18.26 5.61
N LYS A 575 -27.92 -17.19 6.23
CA LYS A 575 -28.88 -16.25 5.61
C LYS A 575 -28.23 -14.97 5.08
N LEU A 576 -26.97 -14.74 5.40
CA LEU A 576 -26.24 -13.54 4.99
C LEU A 576 -25.67 -13.76 3.59
N THR A 577 -25.79 -12.74 2.75
CA THR A 577 -25.30 -12.79 1.37
C THR A 577 -24.54 -11.52 1.03
N THR A 578 -23.58 -11.64 0.10
CA THR A 578 -22.96 -10.51 -0.59
C THR A 578 -22.82 -10.87 -2.06
N ALA A 579 -22.97 -9.89 -2.96
CA ALA A 579 -22.88 -10.10 -4.40
C ALA A 579 -21.67 -9.34 -4.97
N LEU A 580 -20.88 -10.03 -5.79
CA LEU A 580 -19.76 -9.46 -6.53
C LEU A 580 -20.15 -9.36 -8.02
N PRO A 581 -20.25 -8.15 -8.58
CA PRO A 581 -20.42 -7.96 -10.01
C PRO A 581 -19.15 -8.35 -10.77
N VAL A 582 -19.31 -9.18 -11.80
CA VAL A 582 -18.21 -9.65 -12.66
C VAL A 582 -18.49 -9.28 -14.10
N THR A 583 -17.50 -8.69 -14.77
CA THR A 583 -17.57 -8.31 -16.18
C THR A 583 -16.35 -8.83 -16.95
N VAL A 584 -16.57 -9.35 -18.16
CA VAL A 584 -15.54 -9.89 -19.04
C VAL A 584 -15.59 -9.17 -20.38
N GLY A 585 -14.41 -8.77 -20.86
CA GLY A 585 -14.26 -8.05 -22.11
C GLY A 585 -14.75 -6.61 -22.04
N MET A 586 -14.39 -5.84 -23.05
CA MET A 586 -14.88 -4.48 -23.24
C MET A 586 -15.27 -4.28 -24.70
N GLU A 587 -16.40 -3.62 -24.94
CA GLU A 587 -16.82 -3.16 -26.24
C GLU A 587 -16.27 -1.74 -26.50
N SER A 588 -15.73 -1.49 -27.70
CA SER A 588 -15.35 -0.14 -28.11
C SER A 588 -16.53 0.56 -28.77
N ARG A 589 -17.08 1.58 -28.11
CA ARG A 589 -18.21 2.36 -28.62
C ARG A 589 -17.73 3.73 -29.12
N PRO A 590 -18.03 4.13 -30.36
CA PRO A 590 -17.67 5.46 -30.86
C PRO A 590 -18.29 6.58 -30.00
N VAL A 591 -17.50 7.58 -29.65
CA VAL A 591 -17.93 8.80 -28.93
C VAL A 591 -17.83 10.01 -29.86
N ALA A 592 -16.71 10.15 -30.57
CA ALA A 592 -16.51 11.17 -31.59
C ALA A 592 -15.53 10.67 -32.66
N ASP A 593 -15.96 10.66 -33.92
CA ASP A 593 -15.12 10.36 -35.08
C ASP A 593 -14.44 11.61 -35.65
N PHE A 594 -14.87 12.81 -35.24
CA PHE A 594 -14.38 14.11 -35.70
C PHE A 594 -14.63 14.41 -37.19
N GLU A 595 -15.52 13.67 -37.86
CA GLU A 595 -15.95 13.96 -39.24
C GLU A 595 -16.68 15.31 -39.35
N ASP A 596 -17.20 15.83 -38.22
CA ASP A 596 -17.87 17.12 -38.10
C ASP A 596 -16.98 18.24 -37.53
N ALA A 597 -15.66 18.16 -37.73
CA ALA A 597 -14.64 19.09 -37.18
C ALA A 597 -15.00 20.58 -37.24
N ALA A 598 -15.74 21.03 -38.27
CA ALA A 598 -16.20 22.42 -38.41
C ALA A 598 -17.18 22.89 -37.32
N ARG A 599 -17.80 21.95 -36.57
CA ARG A 599 -18.73 22.23 -35.47
C ARG A 599 -18.06 22.31 -34.10
N TRP A 600 -16.80 21.87 -34.00
CA TRP A 600 -16.02 21.96 -32.78
C TRP A 600 -15.48 23.39 -32.59
N THR A 601 -15.39 23.83 -31.33
CA THR A 601 -15.01 25.21 -31.00
C THR A 601 -13.75 25.25 -30.15
N PHE A 602 -12.84 26.17 -30.52
CA PHE A 602 -11.60 26.41 -29.78
C PHE A 602 -11.88 27.32 -28.58
N SER A 603 -11.28 26.98 -27.43
CA SER A 603 -11.09 27.93 -26.33
C SER A 603 -9.73 27.65 -25.66
N ALA A 604 -9.28 28.54 -24.78
CA ALA A 604 -7.99 28.38 -24.11
C ALA A 604 -7.97 29.03 -22.73
N ALA A 605 -7.03 28.58 -21.89
CA ALA A 605 -6.65 29.24 -20.65
C ALA A 605 -5.20 29.71 -20.78
N ARG A 606 -5.01 31.04 -20.75
CA ARG A 606 -3.68 31.69 -20.83
C ARG A 606 -2.85 31.22 -22.05
N ALA A 607 -3.52 30.95 -23.17
CA ALA A 607 -2.96 30.52 -24.45
C ALA A 607 -3.82 31.06 -25.60
N THR A 608 -3.30 31.02 -26.83
CA THR A 608 -4.07 31.30 -28.07
C THR A 608 -3.97 30.10 -29.03
N GLY A 609 -4.80 30.05 -30.06
CA GLY A 609 -4.82 28.90 -30.97
C GLY A 609 -6.07 28.81 -31.85
N SER A 610 -6.26 27.66 -32.50
CA SER A 610 -7.37 27.39 -33.40
C SER A 610 -7.65 25.89 -33.58
N LEU A 611 -8.86 25.56 -34.04
CA LEU A 611 -9.24 24.24 -34.53
C LEU A 611 -9.44 24.27 -36.05
N SER A 612 -9.10 23.18 -36.73
CA SER A 612 -9.42 22.98 -38.14
C SER A 612 -9.61 21.50 -38.46
N ALA A 613 -10.35 21.19 -39.53
CA ALA A 613 -10.38 19.83 -40.07
C ALA A 613 -8.99 19.45 -40.62
N ALA A 614 -8.60 18.19 -40.44
CA ALA A 614 -7.38 17.60 -40.99
C ALA A 614 -7.61 16.11 -41.30
N PRO A 615 -6.73 15.44 -42.07
CA PRO A 615 -6.77 13.98 -42.19
C PRO A 615 -6.52 13.32 -40.82
N GLY A 616 -7.41 12.41 -40.42
CA GLY A 616 -7.29 11.58 -39.23
C GLY A 616 -6.38 10.37 -39.44
N GLN A 617 -6.31 9.49 -38.44
CA GLN A 617 -5.67 8.17 -38.55
C GLN A 617 -6.50 7.27 -39.48
N SER A 618 -7.82 7.39 -39.43
CA SER A 618 -8.79 6.74 -40.29
C SER A 618 -9.96 7.68 -40.62
N GLY A 619 -9.84 8.45 -41.70
CA GLY A 619 -10.91 9.37 -42.15
C GLY A 619 -10.60 10.84 -41.86
N GLY A 620 -11.61 11.61 -41.45
CA GLY A 620 -11.48 12.97 -40.96
C GLY A 620 -10.94 13.02 -39.53
N GLY A 621 -10.24 14.10 -39.18
CA GLY A 621 -9.68 14.32 -37.86
C GLY A 621 -9.71 15.79 -37.48
N LEU A 622 -9.48 16.08 -36.20
CA LEU A 622 -9.46 17.43 -35.66
C LEU A 622 -8.02 17.88 -35.39
N LYS A 623 -7.57 18.92 -36.09
CA LYS A 623 -6.30 19.59 -35.81
C LYS A 623 -6.50 20.69 -34.77
N LEU A 624 -5.70 20.64 -33.71
CA LEU A 624 -5.65 21.63 -32.64
C LEU A 624 -4.28 22.31 -32.66
N SER A 625 -4.25 23.61 -32.99
CA SER A 625 -3.05 24.45 -32.99
C SER A 625 -3.08 25.41 -31.82
N TYR A 626 -1.95 25.65 -31.17
CA TYR A 626 -1.89 26.50 -29.97
C TYR A 626 -0.52 27.14 -29.75
N ASP A 627 -0.54 28.25 -29.00
CA ASP A 627 0.62 29.03 -28.58
C ASP A 627 0.69 29.11 -27.05
N PHE A 628 1.65 28.38 -26.48
CA PHE A 628 1.94 28.34 -25.04
C PHE A 628 3.07 29.29 -24.62
N SER A 629 3.53 30.18 -25.51
CA SER A 629 4.52 31.22 -25.18
C SER A 629 3.93 32.44 -24.45
N THR A 630 2.60 32.48 -24.27
CA THR A 630 1.87 33.66 -23.81
C THR A 630 1.80 33.82 -22.28
N SER A 631 2.25 32.82 -21.49
CA SER A 631 2.27 32.86 -20.03
C SER A 631 3.26 31.84 -19.45
N THR A 632 3.72 32.04 -18.21
CA THR A 632 4.51 31.07 -17.43
C THR A 632 3.67 30.30 -16.41
N ALA A 633 2.39 30.65 -16.22
CA ALA A 633 1.44 29.85 -15.43
C ALA A 633 1.02 28.58 -16.21
N THR A 634 0.14 27.73 -15.69
CA THR A 634 -0.42 26.61 -16.48
C THR A 634 -1.22 27.13 -17.68
N ARG A 635 -0.90 26.62 -18.87
CA ARG A 635 -1.53 26.94 -20.17
C ARG A 635 -2.35 25.75 -20.63
N ALA A 636 -3.47 25.99 -21.29
CA ALA A 636 -4.25 24.91 -21.90
C ALA A 636 -4.98 25.35 -23.16
N ALA A 637 -5.08 24.45 -24.13
CA ALA A 637 -5.80 24.62 -25.39
C ALA A 637 -6.91 23.57 -25.49
N TYR A 638 -8.15 24.01 -25.65
CA TYR A 638 -9.36 23.19 -25.54
C TYR A 638 -10.03 22.98 -26.90
N ALA A 639 -10.40 21.72 -27.18
CA ALA A 639 -11.33 21.33 -28.22
C ALA A 639 -12.70 21.01 -27.59
N ASN A 640 -13.69 21.88 -27.82
CA ASN A 640 -15.03 21.73 -27.25
C ASN A 640 -16.01 21.20 -28.32
N PRO A 641 -16.76 20.13 -28.02
CA PRO A 641 -17.78 19.62 -28.93
C PRO A 641 -18.93 20.64 -29.07
N PRO A 642 -19.71 20.59 -30.17
CA PRO A 642 -20.84 21.50 -30.39
C PRO A 642 -21.92 21.43 -29.30
N GLN A 643 -22.02 20.29 -28.63
CA GLN A 643 -22.81 20.06 -27.43
C GLN A 643 -22.12 18.98 -26.60
N GLN A 644 -22.40 18.90 -25.30
CA GLN A 644 -21.88 17.82 -24.47
C GLN A 644 -22.35 16.45 -25.01
N ILE A 645 -21.43 15.53 -25.22
CA ILE A 645 -21.72 14.20 -25.78
C ILE A 645 -21.97 13.23 -24.62
N VAL A 646 -23.19 12.70 -24.51
CA VAL A 646 -23.52 11.67 -23.51
C VAL A 646 -22.90 10.35 -23.96
N VAL A 647 -22.19 9.68 -23.05
CA VAL A 647 -21.56 8.38 -23.29
C VAL A 647 -22.41 7.30 -22.63
N ASP A 648 -22.90 6.37 -23.46
CA ASP A 648 -23.75 5.28 -22.99
C ASP A 648 -22.95 4.20 -22.25
N GLY A 649 -23.54 3.68 -21.17
CA GLY A 649 -22.95 2.62 -20.34
C GLY A 649 -21.98 3.14 -19.28
N GLN A 650 -21.10 2.25 -18.80
CA GLN A 650 -20.15 2.53 -17.71
C GLN A 650 -18.69 2.33 -18.19
N PRO A 651 -18.18 3.19 -19.09
CA PRO A 651 -16.83 3.05 -19.65
C PRO A 651 -15.76 2.92 -18.56
N GLN A 652 -14.84 1.98 -18.74
CA GLN A 652 -13.67 1.80 -17.85
C GLN A 652 -12.44 2.55 -18.39
N ALA A 653 -12.45 2.89 -19.68
CA ALA A 653 -11.45 3.71 -20.32
C ALA A 653 -12.03 4.41 -21.55
N PHE A 654 -11.30 5.40 -22.07
CA PHE A 654 -11.51 5.98 -23.39
C PHE A 654 -10.26 5.83 -24.22
N GLY A 655 -10.39 5.51 -25.50
CA GLY A 655 -9.27 5.44 -26.44
C GLY A 655 -9.35 6.57 -27.46
N LEU A 656 -8.21 7.16 -27.81
CA LEU A 656 -8.11 8.23 -28.80
C LEU A 656 -6.82 8.10 -29.59
N TRP A 657 -6.87 8.25 -30.92
CA TRP A 657 -5.66 8.42 -31.71
C TRP A 657 -5.17 9.86 -31.61
N ILE A 658 -3.89 10.04 -31.28
CA ILE A 658 -3.26 11.36 -31.20
C ILE A 658 -1.98 11.36 -32.04
N HIS A 659 -1.92 12.27 -33.01
CA HIS A 659 -0.71 12.61 -33.75
C HIS A 659 0.01 13.75 -33.03
N SER A 660 1.19 13.48 -32.48
CA SER A 660 2.00 14.49 -31.80
C SER A 660 3.28 14.82 -32.58
N THR A 661 3.89 15.94 -32.22
CA THR A 661 5.22 16.40 -32.64
C THR A 661 6.29 16.18 -31.55
N GLY A 662 5.92 15.64 -30.39
CA GLY A 662 6.84 15.25 -29.31
C GLY A 662 7.23 16.38 -28.35
N LYS A 663 6.39 17.42 -28.19
CA LYS A 663 6.70 18.59 -27.37
C LYS A 663 6.44 18.42 -25.87
N GLY A 664 5.76 17.35 -25.47
CA GLY A 664 5.58 16.99 -24.06
C GLY A 664 4.37 17.62 -23.38
N GLU A 665 3.41 18.18 -24.10
CA GLU A 665 2.13 18.62 -23.52
C GLU A 665 1.30 17.44 -22.97
N TRP A 666 0.45 17.71 -21.97
CA TRP A 666 -0.35 16.69 -21.29
C TRP A 666 -1.77 16.58 -21.87
N PRO A 667 -2.14 15.49 -22.57
CA PRO A 667 -3.49 15.33 -23.11
C PRO A 667 -4.49 14.95 -22.02
N SER A 668 -5.70 15.46 -22.11
CA SER A 668 -6.76 15.23 -21.12
C SER A 668 -8.15 15.23 -21.75
N LEU A 669 -9.02 14.36 -21.26
CA LEU A 669 -10.45 14.38 -21.50
C LEU A 669 -11.15 14.89 -20.24
N GLU A 670 -12.06 15.84 -20.38
CA GLU A 670 -12.90 16.30 -19.28
C GLU A 670 -14.35 15.90 -19.53
N PHE A 671 -14.97 15.29 -18.53
CA PHE A 671 -16.38 14.90 -18.52
C PHE A 671 -17.13 15.58 -17.38
N TYR A 672 -18.45 15.70 -17.52
CA TYR A 672 -19.34 15.79 -16.37
C TYR A 672 -19.95 14.41 -16.08
N ASP A 673 -20.01 14.04 -14.82
CA ASP A 673 -20.69 12.83 -14.36
C ASP A 673 -22.20 13.07 -14.16
N ALA A 674 -22.93 12.06 -13.69
CA ALA A 674 -24.38 12.17 -13.46
C ALA A 674 -24.76 13.18 -12.37
N LEU A 675 -23.85 13.47 -11.43
CA LEU A 675 -24.02 14.48 -10.38
C LEU A 675 -23.60 15.88 -10.86
N GLY A 676 -23.12 16.01 -12.11
CA GLY A 676 -22.62 17.26 -12.67
C GLY A 676 -21.20 17.61 -12.22
N GLN A 677 -20.46 16.66 -11.65
CA GLN A 677 -19.07 16.86 -11.23
C GLN A 677 -18.11 16.67 -12.40
N SER A 678 -17.03 17.46 -12.42
CA SER A 678 -16.00 17.36 -13.45
C SER A 678 -15.09 16.16 -13.18
N GLN A 679 -14.90 15.31 -14.19
CA GLN A 679 -14.01 14.16 -14.19
C GLN A 679 -12.94 14.37 -15.26
N ILE A 680 -11.69 14.56 -14.84
CA ILE A 680 -10.56 14.79 -15.75
C ILE A 680 -9.75 13.49 -15.88
N LEU A 681 -9.78 12.90 -17.06
CA LEU A 681 -9.00 11.71 -17.40
C LEU A 681 -7.74 12.16 -18.13
N ARG A 682 -6.57 11.81 -17.59
CA ARG A 682 -5.27 12.23 -18.11
C ARG A 682 -4.60 11.09 -18.88
N GLY A 683 -4.03 11.41 -20.04
CA GLY A 683 -3.20 10.49 -20.82
C GLY A 683 -1.71 10.64 -20.50
N PRO A 684 -0.81 9.88 -21.15
CA PRO A 684 0.63 10.10 -21.05
C PRO A 684 1.03 11.41 -21.75
N TYR A 685 2.09 12.05 -21.26
CA TYR A 685 2.69 13.23 -21.91
C TYR A 685 3.06 12.94 -23.37
N LEU A 686 2.80 13.91 -24.26
CA LEU A 686 2.99 13.75 -25.70
C LEU A 686 4.48 13.86 -26.10
N THR A 687 5.29 12.87 -25.75
CA THR A 687 6.75 12.83 -26.00
C THR A 687 7.16 12.03 -27.24
N TRP A 688 6.19 11.64 -28.07
CA TRP A 688 6.41 10.90 -29.32
C TRP A 688 6.05 11.75 -30.54
N THR A 689 6.55 11.34 -31.70
CA THR A 689 6.18 11.93 -33.00
C THR A 689 5.33 10.95 -33.79
N GLY A 690 4.26 11.44 -34.43
CA GLY A 690 3.34 10.61 -35.22
C GLY A 690 2.10 10.14 -34.45
N TRP A 691 1.29 9.30 -35.09
CA TRP A 691 0.07 8.73 -34.52
C TRP A 691 0.37 7.66 -33.46
N ARG A 692 -0.29 7.77 -32.30
CA ARG A 692 -0.34 6.74 -31.25
C ARG A 692 -1.75 6.64 -30.69
N TYR A 693 -2.19 5.42 -30.39
CA TYR A 693 -3.44 5.19 -29.66
C TYR A 693 -3.19 5.39 -28.16
N VAL A 694 -3.95 6.28 -27.56
CA VAL A 694 -3.85 6.67 -26.15
C VAL A 694 -5.11 6.22 -25.44
N GLU A 695 -4.95 5.49 -24.33
CA GLU A 695 -6.06 5.15 -23.44
C GLU A 695 -6.06 6.05 -22.19
N PHE A 696 -7.25 6.50 -21.81
CA PHE A 696 -7.56 7.32 -20.66
C PHE A 696 -8.44 6.50 -19.72
N THR A 697 -7.88 6.01 -18.61
CA THR A 697 -8.62 5.20 -17.64
C THR A 697 -9.69 6.04 -16.92
N VAL A 698 -10.88 5.47 -16.74
CA VAL A 698 -11.93 6.06 -15.91
C VAL A 698 -11.71 5.59 -14.47
N PRO A 699 -11.54 6.49 -13.49
CA PRO A 699 -11.44 6.11 -12.09
C PRO A 699 -12.64 5.30 -11.61
N ALA A 700 -12.43 4.47 -10.59
CA ALA A 700 -13.55 3.87 -9.87
C ALA A 700 -14.47 4.98 -9.30
N GLY A 701 -15.74 4.65 -9.05
CA GLY A 701 -16.71 5.56 -8.40
C GLY A 701 -17.22 6.76 -9.20
N VAL A 702 -16.90 6.85 -10.48
CA VAL A 702 -17.55 7.80 -11.39
C VAL A 702 -19.05 7.49 -11.52
N ASN A 703 -19.90 8.53 -11.44
CA ASN A 703 -21.34 8.39 -11.61
C ASN A 703 -21.74 8.52 -13.09
N TYR A 704 -22.39 7.49 -13.64
CA TYR A 704 -22.77 7.45 -15.05
C TYR A 704 -24.21 7.93 -15.29
N PRO A 705 -24.53 8.53 -16.46
CA PRO A 705 -23.69 8.63 -17.66
C PRO A 705 -22.65 9.75 -17.59
N LEU A 706 -21.50 9.53 -18.23
CA LEU A 706 -20.50 10.57 -18.47
C LEU A 706 -20.91 11.44 -19.65
N LYS A 707 -20.64 12.74 -19.58
CA LYS A 707 -20.91 13.72 -20.63
C LYS A 707 -19.61 14.41 -21.03
N LEU A 708 -19.09 14.13 -22.22
CA LEU A 708 -17.85 14.74 -22.70
C LEU A 708 -18.01 16.26 -22.75
N ARG A 709 -17.21 16.96 -21.96
CA ARG A 709 -17.15 18.41 -21.94
C ARG A 709 -16.16 18.93 -22.96
N ARG A 710 -14.94 18.37 -23.00
CA ARG A 710 -13.87 18.78 -23.92
C ARG A 710 -12.69 17.81 -23.91
N PHE A 711 -11.93 17.81 -25.00
CA PHE A 711 -10.54 17.35 -25.03
C PHE A 711 -9.61 18.55 -24.89
N TYR A 712 -8.46 18.39 -24.25
CA TYR A 712 -7.45 19.45 -24.19
C TYR A 712 -6.04 18.95 -23.98
N VAL A 713 -5.08 19.82 -24.29
CA VAL A 713 -3.68 19.67 -23.90
C VAL A 713 -3.30 20.80 -22.95
N ALA A 714 -2.50 20.47 -21.94
CA ALA A 714 -1.99 21.42 -20.96
C ALA A 714 -0.46 21.40 -20.88
N GLU A 715 0.12 22.55 -20.57
CA GLU A 715 1.54 22.71 -20.27
C GLU A 715 1.67 23.33 -18.87
N THR A 716 2.30 22.57 -17.97
CA THR A 716 2.46 22.92 -16.55
C THR A 716 3.86 23.47 -16.25
N LYS A 717 4.87 23.20 -17.09
CA LYS A 717 6.22 23.74 -16.89
C LYS A 717 6.25 25.22 -17.18
N ALA A 718 6.64 26.00 -16.18
CA ALA A 718 6.80 27.44 -16.33
C ALA A 718 7.89 27.81 -17.35
N ALA A 719 8.93 26.99 -17.49
CA ALA A 719 10.07 27.24 -18.38
C ALA A 719 9.82 26.83 -19.84
N ALA A 720 8.79 26.02 -20.12
CA ALA A 720 8.48 25.60 -21.48
C ALA A 720 7.80 26.74 -22.25
N SER A 721 8.22 27.02 -23.48
CA SER A 721 7.60 28.08 -24.28
C SER A 721 7.70 27.72 -25.75
N TYR A 722 6.56 27.45 -26.38
CA TYR A 722 6.49 27.00 -27.76
C TYR A 722 5.08 27.18 -28.35
N THR A 723 5.03 27.15 -29.68
CA THR A 723 3.81 26.92 -30.45
C THR A 723 3.81 25.48 -30.95
N ASN A 724 2.66 24.83 -30.98
CA ASN A 724 2.55 23.46 -31.48
C ASN A 724 1.19 23.19 -32.15
N GLU A 725 1.13 22.06 -32.85
CA GLU A 725 -0.10 21.50 -33.38
C GLU A 725 -0.14 19.98 -33.18
N ILE A 726 -1.34 19.47 -32.88
CA ILE A 726 -1.63 18.03 -32.83
C ILE A 726 -2.87 17.73 -33.65
N MET A 727 -3.03 16.46 -34.03
CA MET A 727 -4.28 15.95 -34.61
C MET A 727 -4.84 14.85 -33.73
N ILE A 728 -6.16 14.83 -33.58
CA ILE A 728 -6.88 13.78 -32.86
C ILE A 728 -7.93 13.14 -33.75
N ASP A 729 -8.15 11.84 -33.55
CA ASP A 729 -9.12 11.05 -34.31
C ASP A 729 -9.67 9.88 -33.47
N GLY A 730 -10.91 9.48 -33.73
CA GLY A 730 -11.50 8.23 -33.26
C GLY A 730 -11.59 8.08 -31.75
N LEU A 731 -12.25 9.02 -31.07
CA LEU A 731 -12.56 8.88 -29.64
C LEU A 731 -13.57 7.76 -29.43
N VAL A 732 -13.18 6.73 -28.69
CA VAL A 732 -14.03 5.59 -28.33
C VAL A 732 -14.10 5.39 -26.82
N ALA A 733 -15.23 4.92 -26.33
CA ALA A 733 -15.45 4.48 -24.96
C ALA A 733 -15.24 2.96 -24.88
N LYS A 734 -14.47 2.48 -23.90
CA LYS A 734 -14.28 1.06 -23.60
C LYS A 734 -15.28 0.64 -22.54
N VAL A 735 -16.39 0.07 -22.96
CA VAL A 735 -17.56 -0.21 -22.10
C VAL A 735 -17.66 -1.70 -21.84
N PRO A 736 -17.57 -2.15 -20.57
CA PRO A 736 -17.84 -3.54 -20.23
C PRO A 736 -19.34 -3.84 -20.37
N PRO A 737 -19.72 -5.12 -20.53
CA PRO A 737 -21.13 -5.51 -20.46
C PRO A 737 -21.76 -5.05 -19.15
N SER A 738 -23.01 -4.57 -19.21
CA SER A 738 -23.72 -4.12 -18.02
C SER A 738 -24.03 -5.30 -17.09
N VAL A 739 -23.85 -5.07 -15.79
CA VAL A 739 -24.26 -5.99 -14.73
C VAL A 739 -25.13 -5.23 -13.74
N GLU A 740 -26.35 -5.69 -13.54
CA GLU A 740 -27.22 -5.17 -12.47
C GLU A 740 -26.85 -5.88 -11.18
N ALA A 741 -26.40 -5.11 -10.19
CA ALA A 741 -26.08 -5.60 -8.86
C ALA A 741 -27.17 -5.16 -7.89
N PRO A 742 -27.53 -5.97 -6.88
CA PRO A 742 -28.38 -5.50 -5.80
C PRO A 742 -27.70 -4.31 -5.11
N ALA A 743 -28.50 -3.31 -4.71
CA ALA A 743 -28.00 -2.21 -3.90
C ALA A 743 -27.38 -2.77 -2.61
N ALA A 744 -26.20 -2.25 -2.24
CA ALA A 744 -25.59 -2.62 -0.98
C ALA A 744 -26.53 -2.21 0.17
N PRO A 745 -26.77 -3.08 1.16
CA PRO A 745 -27.57 -2.70 2.31
C PRO A 745 -26.88 -1.57 3.06
N GLU A 746 -27.64 -0.52 3.36
CA GLU A 746 -27.17 0.60 4.17
C GLU A 746 -26.89 0.12 5.60
N VAL A 747 -25.69 0.41 6.10
CA VAL A 747 -25.27 0.03 7.45
C VAL A 747 -25.25 1.28 8.31
N ALA A 748 -26.30 1.47 9.10
CA ALA A 748 -26.38 2.58 10.05
C ALA A 748 -25.43 2.36 11.23
N ASP A 749 -24.44 3.24 11.41
CA ASP A 749 -23.53 3.15 12.55
C ASP A 749 -24.18 3.73 13.82
N PRO A 750 -24.12 3.03 14.97
CA PRO A 750 -24.73 3.49 16.22
C PRO A 750 -24.06 4.75 16.80
N VAL A 751 -22.93 5.20 16.27
CA VAL A 751 -22.39 6.53 16.62
C VAL A 751 -23.35 7.65 16.19
N VAL A 752 -24.13 7.48 15.12
CA VAL A 752 -25.16 8.44 14.73
C VAL A 752 -26.40 8.22 15.60
N ARG A 753 -26.81 9.27 16.31
CA ARG A 753 -27.91 9.24 17.29
C ARG A 753 -28.97 10.26 16.94
N ASP A 754 -30.21 9.99 17.33
CA ASP A 754 -31.33 10.93 17.17
C ASP A 754 -31.13 12.20 18.01
N GLU A 755 -30.57 12.05 19.22
CA GLU A 755 -30.33 13.13 20.18
C GLU A 755 -29.07 12.86 21.01
N VAL A 756 -28.21 13.86 21.14
CA VAL A 756 -26.98 13.80 21.97
C VAL A 756 -26.96 14.81 23.11
N ALA A 757 -27.89 15.77 23.12
CA ALA A 757 -27.91 16.88 24.08
C ALA A 757 -28.12 16.45 25.54
N LYS A 758 -28.54 15.20 25.77
CA LYS A 758 -28.69 14.61 27.11
C LYS A 758 -27.42 13.93 27.63
N MET A 759 -26.39 13.80 26.80
CA MET A 759 -25.09 13.29 27.22
C MET A 759 -24.38 14.34 28.10
N PRO A 760 -23.46 13.93 29.00
CA PRO A 760 -22.85 14.82 29.99
C PRO A 760 -22.28 16.14 29.47
N TRP A 761 -21.75 16.15 28.25
CA TRP A 761 -21.31 17.37 27.58
C TRP A 761 -21.28 17.18 26.06
N THR A 762 -21.21 18.29 25.32
CA THR A 762 -21.25 18.29 23.86
C THR A 762 -20.18 19.19 23.24
N PHE A 763 -19.78 18.88 22.01
CA PHE A 763 -18.97 19.74 21.15
C PHE A 763 -19.53 19.74 19.73
N ALA A 764 -19.25 20.77 18.92
CA ALA A 764 -19.72 20.84 17.54
C ALA A 764 -18.57 20.66 16.55
N VAL A 765 -18.86 20.14 15.36
CA VAL A 765 -17.90 20.05 14.24
C VAL A 765 -18.52 20.64 12.97
N MET A 766 -17.76 21.50 12.30
CA MET A 766 -18.05 22.04 10.98
C MET A 766 -16.84 21.91 10.06
N SER A 767 -17.04 21.87 8.74
CA SER A 767 -15.95 21.79 7.76
C SER A 767 -16.40 22.29 6.38
N ASP A 768 -15.45 22.50 5.46
CA ASP A 768 -15.72 22.68 4.02
C ASP A 768 -16.74 23.80 3.70
N ALA A 769 -16.48 24.99 4.26
CA ALA A 769 -17.20 26.20 3.86
C ALA A 769 -16.63 26.82 2.57
N GLN A 770 -15.30 26.75 2.41
CA GLN A 770 -14.51 27.16 1.24
C GLN A 770 -14.89 28.55 0.69
N PHE A 771 -14.96 29.58 1.54
CA PHE A 771 -15.19 30.96 1.06
C PHE A 771 -13.90 31.72 0.75
N VAL A 772 -14.02 32.82 -0.02
CA VAL A 772 -12.93 33.74 -0.35
C VAL A 772 -13.25 35.19 0.01
N ALA A 773 -12.24 35.94 0.45
CA ALA A 773 -12.34 37.33 0.87
C ALA A 773 -12.66 38.30 -0.26
N ARG A 774 -12.30 37.96 -1.50
CA ARG A 774 -12.68 38.75 -2.68
C ARG A 774 -14.18 38.72 -2.99
N ASN A 775 -14.94 37.81 -2.37
CA ASN A 775 -16.40 37.73 -2.51
C ASN A 775 -17.08 37.52 -1.13
N PRO A 776 -17.01 38.53 -0.25
CA PRO A 776 -17.43 38.42 1.14
C PRO A 776 -18.96 38.27 1.32
N ASP A 777 -19.74 38.60 0.28
CA ASP A 777 -21.21 38.50 0.28
C ASP A 777 -21.72 37.24 -0.44
N SER A 778 -20.83 36.29 -0.73
CA SER A 778 -21.17 35.02 -1.39
C SER A 778 -22.10 34.15 -0.55
N ASP A 779 -22.81 33.24 -1.22
CA ASP A 779 -23.66 32.28 -0.52
C ASP A 779 -22.86 31.32 0.37
N LEU A 780 -21.58 31.08 0.07
CA LEU A 780 -20.66 30.33 0.92
C LEU A 780 -20.44 31.03 2.27
N VAL A 781 -20.21 32.34 2.27
CA VAL A 781 -20.09 33.13 3.53
C VAL A 781 -21.41 33.14 4.29
N LYS A 782 -22.55 33.29 3.60
CA LYS A 782 -23.87 33.26 4.25
C LYS A 782 -24.15 31.91 4.91
N ASN A 783 -23.82 30.81 4.24
CA ASN A 783 -23.95 29.46 4.77
C ASN A 783 -23.03 29.24 5.98
N ALA A 784 -21.75 29.63 5.88
CA ALA A 784 -20.82 29.55 7.01
C ALA A 784 -21.35 30.31 8.26
N ARG A 785 -21.85 31.53 8.06
CA ARG A 785 -22.46 32.32 9.14
C ARG A 785 -23.72 31.66 9.70
N ARG A 786 -24.57 31.08 8.85
CA ARG A 786 -25.75 30.29 9.30
C ARG A 786 -25.31 29.14 10.19
N THR A 787 -24.35 28.32 9.75
CA THR A 787 -23.83 27.19 10.53
C THR A 787 -23.31 27.64 11.88
N LEU A 788 -22.51 28.71 11.94
CA LEU A 788 -21.97 29.24 13.19
C LEU A 788 -23.06 29.72 14.16
N ARG A 789 -24.14 30.34 13.64
CA ARG A 789 -25.30 30.74 14.47
C ARG A 789 -26.07 29.54 15.00
N GLU A 790 -26.29 28.52 14.18
CA GLU A 790 -26.94 27.26 14.60
C GLU A 790 -26.11 26.55 15.67
N ILE A 791 -24.78 26.47 15.49
CA ILE A 791 -23.84 25.92 16.46
C ILE A 791 -23.91 26.69 17.78
N LYS A 792 -23.83 28.03 17.72
CA LYS A 792 -23.94 28.87 18.92
C LYS A 792 -25.27 28.66 19.65
N ALA A 793 -26.38 28.54 18.92
CA ALA A 793 -27.70 28.29 19.50
C ALA A 793 -27.81 26.91 20.15
N ALA A 794 -27.07 25.91 19.67
CA ALA A 794 -26.98 24.59 20.29
C ALA A 794 -26.12 24.55 21.55
N ASN A 795 -25.36 25.62 21.84
CA ASN A 795 -24.57 25.83 23.05
C ASN A 795 -23.63 24.64 23.39
N PRO A 796 -22.72 24.24 22.47
CA PRO A 796 -21.69 23.25 22.77
C PRO A 796 -20.60 23.83 23.68
N ASP A 797 -19.84 22.96 24.35
CA ASP A 797 -18.68 23.38 25.16
C ASP A 797 -17.60 24.05 24.29
N PHE A 798 -17.40 23.56 23.06
CA PHE A 798 -16.52 24.14 22.05
C PHE A 798 -16.90 23.69 20.62
N LEU A 799 -16.30 24.34 19.62
CA LEU A 799 -16.40 24.05 18.20
C LEU A 799 -15.06 23.53 17.66
N VAL A 800 -15.09 22.51 16.80
CA VAL A 800 -13.97 22.14 15.93
C VAL A 800 -14.30 22.54 14.50
N ILE A 801 -13.42 23.31 13.87
CA ILE A 801 -13.46 23.61 12.44
C ILE A 801 -12.47 22.64 11.80
N ASN A 802 -12.97 21.59 11.15
CA ASN A 802 -12.14 20.53 10.58
C ASN A 802 -11.80 20.81 9.11
N GLY A 803 -10.97 21.83 8.88
CA GLY A 803 -10.42 22.21 7.58
C GLY A 803 -11.40 22.89 6.62
N ASP A 804 -10.81 23.47 5.58
CA ASP A 804 -11.47 24.04 4.41
C ASP A 804 -12.53 25.10 4.75
N LEU A 805 -12.25 25.96 5.73
CA LEU A 805 -13.11 27.12 6.00
C LEU A 805 -12.93 28.18 4.90
N VAL A 806 -11.68 28.38 4.47
CA VAL A 806 -11.30 29.25 3.34
C VAL A 806 -10.98 28.40 2.10
N ASP A 807 -10.93 29.03 0.92
CA ASP A 807 -10.69 28.30 -0.35
C ASP A 807 -9.24 28.41 -0.88
N GLU A 808 -8.57 29.56 -0.67
CA GLU A 808 -7.31 29.88 -1.37
C GLU A 808 -6.13 30.23 -0.47
N ALA A 809 -6.28 30.16 0.85
CA ALA A 809 -5.21 30.42 1.82
C ALA A 809 -4.54 31.80 1.71
N SER A 810 -5.22 32.81 1.14
CA SER A 810 -4.68 34.17 1.14
C SER A 810 -4.74 34.79 2.56
N PRO A 811 -3.83 35.71 2.91
CA PRO A 811 -3.92 36.46 4.17
C PRO A 811 -5.28 37.14 4.35
N GLU A 812 -5.87 37.63 3.26
CA GLU A 812 -7.19 38.26 3.26
C GLU A 812 -8.31 37.26 3.60
N ASP A 813 -8.22 36.02 3.10
CA ASP A 813 -9.18 34.96 3.43
C ASP A 813 -9.16 34.65 4.92
N PHE A 814 -7.96 34.48 5.51
CA PHE A 814 -7.83 34.21 6.94
C PHE A 814 -8.27 35.40 7.81
N ALA A 815 -8.04 36.64 7.36
CA ALA A 815 -8.55 37.83 8.03
C ALA A 815 -10.09 37.90 7.99
N LEU A 816 -10.71 37.51 6.86
CA LEU A 816 -12.16 37.39 6.77
C LEU A 816 -12.69 36.26 7.67
N ALA A 817 -12.04 35.10 7.65
CA ALA A 817 -12.42 33.96 8.49
C ALA A 817 -12.40 34.33 9.98
N LYS A 818 -11.32 34.96 10.45
CA LYS A 818 -11.21 35.43 11.84
C LYS A 818 -12.33 36.39 12.20
N ARG A 819 -12.65 37.34 11.31
CA ARG A 819 -13.73 38.31 11.51
C ARG A 819 -15.09 37.62 11.62
N ILE A 820 -15.41 36.69 10.72
CA ILE A 820 -16.66 35.92 10.74
C ILE A 820 -16.79 35.16 12.07
N LEU A 821 -15.73 34.47 12.50
CA LEU A 821 -15.72 33.71 13.75
C LEU A 821 -15.95 34.63 14.96
N ASP A 822 -15.28 35.77 15.01
CA ASP A 822 -15.42 36.75 16.10
C ASP A 822 -16.83 37.35 16.14
N GLU A 823 -17.41 37.69 15.00
CA GLU A 823 -18.75 38.26 14.90
C GLU A 823 -19.85 37.25 15.29
N GLU A 824 -19.79 36.02 14.77
CA GLU A 824 -20.86 35.05 14.98
C GLU A 824 -20.74 34.37 16.35
N LEU A 825 -19.54 33.94 16.76
CA LEU A 825 -19.33 33.26 18.04
C LEU A 825 -19.23 34.25 19.20
N GLY A 826 -18.75 35.48 18.98
CA GLY A 826 -18.68 36.53 20.01
C GLY A 826 -17.87 36.14 21.25
N GLY A 827 -16.93 35.19 21.12
CA GLY A 827 -16.14 34.64 22.23
C GLY A 827 -16.92 33.75 23.21
N THR A 828 -18.22 33.49 22.99
CA THR A 828 -19.02 32.65 23.92
C THR A 828 -18.79 31.16 23.70
N VAL A 829 -18.42 30.76 22.47
CA VAL A 829 -18.06 29.38 22.11
C VAL A 829 -16.59 29.39 21.71
N LYS A 830 -15.76 28.61 22.41
CA LYS A 830 -14.35 28.42 22.04
C LYS A 830 -14.27 27.57 20.77
N TYR A 831 -13.26 27.79 19.94
CA TYR A 831 -13.05 26.96 18.75
C TYR A 831 -11.60 26.47 18.62
N HIS A 832 -11.46 25.31 18.00
CA HIS A 832 -10.20 24.74 17.52
C HIS A 832 -10.28 24.64 16.00
N TYR A 833 -9.30 25.16 15.28
CA TYR A 833 -9.30 25.16 13.82
C TYR A 833 -8.15 24.29 13.31
N ILE A 834 -8.50 23.21 12.63
CA ILE A 834 -7.58 22.27 11.99
C ILE A 834 -7.45 22.69 10.52
N PRO A 835 -6.23 22.84 9.96
CA PRO A 835 -6.08 23.17 8.54
C PRO A 835 -6.43 21.98 7.64
N GLY A 836 -7.20 22.24 6.61
CA GLY A 836 -7.46 21.37 5.46
C GLY A 836 -6.58 21.75 4.27
N ASN A 837 -6.80 21.12 3.13
CA ASN A 837 -5.96 21.36 1.95
C ASN A 837 -6.21 22.71 1.29
N HIS A 838 -7.38 23.32 1.49
CA HIS A 838 -7.65 24.68 1.02
C HIS A 838 -7.00 25.77 1.89
N GLU A 839 -6.50 25.43 3.08
CA GLU A 839 -5.62 26.30 3.87
C GLU A 839 -4.17 26.36 3.36
N VAL A 840 -3.83 25.59 2.31
CA VAL A 840 -2.52 25.66 1.62
C VAL A 840 -2.62 25.68 0.09
N MET A 841 -3.82 25.63 -0.49
CA MET A 841 -4.03 25.49 -1.94
C MET A 841 -3.47 26.66 -2.76
N GLY A 842 -3.60 27.90 -2.25
CA GLY A 842 -3.16 29.12 -2.93
C GLY A 842 -2.11 29.94 -2.16
N GLY A 843 -1.65 29.45 -1.01
CA GLY A 843 -0.77 30.20 -0.10
C GLY A 843 0.01 29.30 0.86
N ASP A 844 0.99 29.88 1.55
CA ASP A 844 1.81 29.17 2.54
C ASP A 844 1.01 28.94 3.83
N ILE A 845 1.18 27.77 4.46
CA ILE A 845 0.60 27.44 5.77
C ILE A 845 0.98 28.46 6.86
N ALA A 846 2.09 29.20 6.69
CA ALA A 846 2.47 30.32 7.54
C ALA A 846 1.37 31.39 7.65
N ASN A 847 0.56 31.58 6.61
CA ASN A 847 -0.58 32.51 6.62
C ASN A 847 -1.63 32.06 7.65
N PHE A 848 -2.00 30.78 7.65
CA PHE A 848 -2.87 30.18 8.67
C PHE A 848 -2.27 30.36 10.07
N ARG A 849 -0.99 29.99 10.24
CA ARG A 849 -0.30 30.04 11.55
C ARG A 849 -0.27 31.43 12.14
N SER A 850 -0.12 32.45 11.30
CA SER A 850 -0.08 33.85 11.74
C SER A 850 -1.38 34.34 12.39
N VAL A 851 -2.51 33.70 12.07
CA VAL A 851 -3.84 34.08 12.56
C VAL A 851 -4.37 33.11 13.61
N PHE A 852 -4.16 31.80 13.40
CA PHE A 852 -4.80 30.74 14.20
C PHE A 852 -3.83 29.91 15.05
N GLY A 853 -2.52 30.07 14.90
CA GLY A 853 -1.51 29.38 15.71
C GLY A 853 -1.07 28.03 15.12
N ASP A 854 -0.74 27.08 15.99
CA ASP A 854 -0.18 25.79 15.59
C ASP A 854 -1.14 24.98 14.71
N THR A 855 -0.58 24.16 13.81
CA THR A 855 -1.39 23.40 12.81
C THR A 855 -1.86 22.04 13.32
N TYR A 856 -1.31 21.58 14.43
CA TYR A 856 -1.71 20.39 15.17
C TYR A 856 -1.59 20.69 16.66
N THR A 857 -2.52 20.18 17.47
CA THR A 857 -2.62 20.51 18.90
C THR A 857 -3.12 19.32 19.70
N THR A 858 -2.89 19.35 21.02
CA THR A 858 -3.47 18.38 21.96
C THR A 858 -4.07 19.12 23.15
N PHE A 859 -5.25 18.69 23.59
CA PHE A 859 -5.90 19.23 24.77
C PHE A 859 -6.84 18.21 25.40
N ASP A 860 -7.02 18.30 26.72
CA ASP A 860 -7.93 17.44 27.47
C ASP A 860 -9.20 18.19 27.83
N HIS A 861 -10.35 17.56 27.68
CA HIS A 861 -11.64 18.10 28.09
C HIS A 861 -12.50 17.02 28.74
N LYS A 862 -12.84 17.22 30.02
CA LYS A 862 -13.75 16.36 30.80
C LYS A 862 -13.46 14.85 30.68
N GLY A 863 -12.18 14.47 30.72
CA GLY A 863 -11.74 13.06 30.67
C GLY A 863 -11.52 12.49 29.26
N THR A 864 -11.62 13.32 28.23
CA THR A 864 -11.28 12.96 26.84
C THR A 864 -10.08 13.76 26.37
N ARG A 865 -9.06 13.08 25.82
CA ARG A 865 -7.94 13.73 25.13
C ARG A 865 -8.28 13.93 23.65
N PHE A 866 -8.13 15.15 23.18
CA PHE A 866 -8.28 15.53 21.78
C PHE A 866 -6.89 15.70 21.16
N VAL A 867 -6.64 15.04 20.05
CA VAL A 867 -5.42 15.17 19.26
C VAL A 867 -5.81 15.61 17.86
N THR A 868 -5.43 16.83 17.46
CA THR A 868 -5.70 17.36 16.12
C THR A 868 -4.45 17.30 15.28
N LEU A 869 -4.54 16.86 14.02
CA LEU A 869 -3.40 16.68 13.12
C LEU A 869 -3.58 17.49 11.83
N ASP A 870 -2.47 17.97 11.26
CA ASP A 870 -2.37 18.70 10.01
C ASP A 870 -2.20 17.72 8.83
N THR A 871 -3.26 17.59 8.04
CA THR A 871 -3.27 16.83 6.78
C THR A 871 -3.48 17.74 5.57
N SER A 872 -3.15 19.03 5.69
CA SER A 872 -3.36 20.02 4.63
C SER A 872 -2.63 19.67 3.32
N ARG A 873 -1.58 18.84 3.38
CA ARG A 873 -0.88 18.27 2.22
C ARG A 873 -1.27 16.82 1.91
N LEU A 874 -2.51 16.44 2.19
CA LEU A 874 -3.14 15.14 1.84
C LEU A 874 -2.46 13.89 2.45
N SER A 875 -1.55 14.08 3.39
CA SER A 875 -0.84 13.04 4.16
C SER A 875 -0.51 13.58 5.55
N LEU A 876 -0.30 12.70 6.51
CA LEU A 876 0.17 13.07 7.84
C LEU A 876 1.62 13.57 7.80
N ARG A 877 2.52 12.92 7.05
CA ARG A 877 3.89 13.42 6.91
C ARG A 877 3.97 14.78 6.26
N GLY A 878 3.01 15.08 5.37
CA GLY A 878 2.93 16.36 4.68
C GLY A 878 2.79 17.56 5.63
N GLY A 879 2.13 17.37 6.79
CA GLY A 879 2.07 18.35 7.88
C GLY A 879 3.28 18.32 8.85
N GLY A 880 4.19 17.35 8.67
CA GLY A 880 5.41 17.16 9.46
C GLY A 880 5.39 15.82 10.22
N PHE A 881 6.54 15.16 10.35
CA PHE A 881 6.62 13.87 11.07
C PHE A 881 6.45 13.99 12.59
N ASP A 882 6.83 15.14 13.17
CA ASP A 882 6.74 15.37 14.62
C ASP A 882 5.32 15.17 15.15
N GLN A 883 4.29 15.52 14.38
CA GLN A 883 2.90 15.30 14.79
C GLN A 883 2.52 13.81 14.84
N VAL A 884 3.13 12.97 13.99
CA VAL A 884 2.88 11.52 13.98
C VAL A 884 3.55 10.87 15.18
N ALA A 885 4.79 11.28 15.48
CA ALA A 885 5.48 10.89 16.71
C ALA A 885 4.71 11.37 17.96
N GLN A 886 4.16 12.59 17.92
CA GLN A 886 3.31 13.10 18.98
C GLN A 886 2.04 12.27 19.14
N LEU A 887 1.34 11.90 18.06
CA LEU A 887 0.16 11.04 18.14
C LEU A 887 0.47 9.74 18.90
N ARG A 888 1.57 9.06 18.57
CA ARG A 888 1.99 7.84 19.28
C ARG A 888 2.20 8.12 20.78
N SER A 889 2.96 9.18 21.08
CA SER A 889 3.24 9.59 22.45
C SER A 889 1.96 9.91 23.23
N GLU A 890 1.02 10.63 22.63
CA GLU A 890 -0.24 11.02 23.29
C GLU A 890 -1.14 9.83 23.56
N LEU A 891 -1.17 8.84 22.66
CA LEU A 891 -1.87 7.57 22.92
C LEU A 891 -1.21 6.78 24.06
N ASP A 892 0.12 6.74 24.12
CA ASP A 892 0.85 6.08 25.20
C ASP A 892 0.64 6.75 26.56
N GLU A 893 0.61 8.07 26.60
CA GLU A 893 0.36 8.82 27.83
C GLU A 893 -1.11 8.72 28.25
N ALA A 894 -2.06 8.85 27.32
CA ALA A 894 -3.47 8.61 27.60
C ALA A 894 -3.75 7.18 28.07
N ALA A 895 -2.98 6.19 27.63
CA ALA A 895 -3.14 4.81 28.07
C ALA A 895 -2.81 4.65 29.56
N LYS A 896 -1.82 5.39 30.07
CA LYS A 896 -1.34 5.33 31.46
C LYS A 896 -2.11 6.27 32.41
N ASP A 897 -2.74 7.32 31.88
CA ASP A 897 -3.41 8.34 32.68
C ASP A 897 -4.85 7.94 33.06
N ASP A 898 -5.10 7.65 34.34
CA ASP A 898 -6.42 7.28 34.86
C ASP A 898 -7.47 8.41 34.76
N ALA A 899 -7.05 9.67 34.59
CA ALA A 899 -7.96 10.80 34.37
C ALA A 899 -8.52 10.83 32.94
N ILE A 900 -7.87 10.14 32.00
CA ILE A 900 -8.28 10.05 30.60
C ILE A 900 -8.99 8.72 30.37
N GLY A 901 -10.29 8.79 30.10
CA GLY A 901 -11.13 7.64 29.75
C GLY A 901 -11.26 7.40 28.25
N SER A 902 -10.97 8.40 27.42
CA SER A 902 -11.11 8.32 25.96
C SER A 902 -10.14 9.23 25.20
N VAL A 903 -9.89 8.91 23.93
CA VAL A 903 -9.14 9.74 22.97
C VAL A 903 -9.99 9.98 21.71
N ALA A 904 -10.01 11.22 21.23
CA ALA A 904 -10.55 11.58 19.92
C ALA A 904 -9.44 12.15 19.04
N VAL A 905 -9.22 11.56 17.86
CA VAL A 905 -8.28 12.05 16.85
C VAL A 905 -9.04 12.73 15.73
N LEU A 906 -8.62 13.93 15.36
CA LEU A 906 -9.29 14.73 14.34
C LEU A 906 -8.28 15.26 13.34
N PHE A 907 -8.57 15.08 12.06
CA PHE A 907 -7.85 15.74 10.97
C PHE A 907 -8.73 15.83 9.73
N HIS A 908 -8.38 16.68 8.79
CA HIS A 908 -9.27 17.02 7.69
C HIS A 908 -9.43 15.86 6.68
N VAL A 909 -8.33 15.29 6.20
CA VAL A 909 -8.32 14.28 5.12
C VAL A 909 -8.41 12.87 5.70
N PRO A 910 -9.51 12.12 5.52
CA PRO A 910 -9.75 10.88 6.25
C PRO A 910 -8.91 9.69 5.79
N PRO A 911 -8.65 8.69 6.68
CA PRO A 911 -8.00 7.45 6.29
C PRO A 911 -8.78 6.68 5.20
N ARG A 912 -10.11 6.81 5.21
CA ARG A 912 -11.01 6.17 4.24
C ARG A 912 -11.96 7.20 3.65
N ASP A 913 -12.05 7.20 2.34
CA ASP A 913 -13.13 7.85 1.62
C ASP A 913 -14.23 6.78 1.41
N PRO A 914 -15.46 7.00 1.89
CA PRO A 914 -16.55 6.03 1.77
C PRO A 914 -17.10 5.91 0.35
N THR A 915 -16.85 6.91 -0.51
CA THR A 915 -17.30 6.87 -1.91
C THR A 915 -16.56 5.76 -2.67
N PRO A 916 -17.11 5.25 -3.78
CA PRO A 916 -16.38 4.25 -4.56
C PRO A 916 -15.16 4.83 -5.29
N GLY A 917 -15.02 6.17 -5.35
CA GLY A 917 -13.92 6.84 -6.03
C GLY A 917 -12.63 6.93 -5.22
N LYS A 918 -12.73 6.85 -3.89
CA LYS A 918 -11.57 6.86 -2.97
C LYS A 918 -10.62 8.04 -3.18
N ALA A 919 -11.10 9.14 -3.75
CA ALA A 919 -10.29 10.26 -4.19
C ALA A 919 -9.96 11.25 -3.05
N SER A 920 -10.74 11.21 -1.97
CA SER A 920 -10.66 12.17 -0.87
C SER A 920 -10.19 11.52 0.44
N GLN A 921 -9.23 10.59 0.35
CA GLN A 921 -8.63 9.91 1.50
C GLN A 921 -7.13 10.20 1.59
N LEU A 922 -6.51 9.87 2.73
CA LEU A 922 -5.05 9.98 2.90
C LEU A 922 -4.33 9.29 1.75
N GLY A 923 -3.45 10.05 1.09
CA GLY A 923 -2.71 9.60 -0.09
C GLY A 923 -1.74 8.46 0.22
N ASP A 924 -1.13 8.50 1.41
CA ASP A 924 -0.32 7.40 1.93
C ASP A 924 -1.22 6.37 2.65
N ARG A 925 -1.32 5.17 2.08
CA ARG A 925 -2.18 4.11 2.62
C ARG A 925 -1.60 3.44 3.86
N LYS A 926 -0.28 3.45 4.07
CA LYS A 926 0.35 2.96 5.30
C LYS A 926 0.10 3.92 6.45
N GLU A 927 0.07 5.22 6.21
CA GLU A 927 -0.35 6.22 7.23
C GLU A 927 -1.79 6.00 7.69
N ALA A 928 -2.70 5.73 6.74
CA ALA A 928 -4.08 5.36 7.05
C ALA A 928 -4.15 4.09 7.91
N ALA A 929 -3.43 3.03 7.53
CA ALA A 929 -3.36 1.78 8.31
C ALA A 929 -2.76 1.98 9.70
N LEU A 930 -1.78 2.87 9.84
CA LEU A 930 -1.12 3.20 11.10
C LEU A 930 -2.07 3.87 12.09
N VAL A 931 -2.83 4.88 11.66
CA VAL A 931 -3.84 5.53 12.53
C VAL A 931 -4.94 4.55 12.91
N GLU A 932 -5.43 3.78 11.94
CA GLU A 932 -6.45 2.75 12.18
C GLU A 932 -5.98 1.70 13.20
N GLY A 933 -4.78 1.17 13.00
CA GLY A 933 -4.17 0.21 13.90
C GLY A 933 -3.94 0.77 15.30
N TRP A 934 -3.40 1.99 15.42
CA TRP A 934 -3.11 2.59 16.73
C TRP A 934 -4.36 2.90 17.54
N LEU A 935 -5.43 3.39 16.92
CA LEU A 935 -6.69 3.64 17.63
C LEU A 935 -7.38 2.35 18.04
N ALA A 936 -7.39 1.35 17.16
CA ALA A 936 -7.92 0.02 17.48
C ALA A 936 -7.12 -0.64 18.61
N ASP A 937 -5.79 -0.57 18.57
CA ASP A 937 -4.93 -1.13 19.61
C ASP A 937 -5.03 -0.37 20.92
N PHE A 938 -5.13 0.95 20.90
CA PHE A 938 -5.38 1.75 22.10
C PHE A 938 -6.67 1.29 22.79
N GLN A 939 -7.79 1.25 22.06
CA GLN A 939 -9.08 0.82 22.61
C GLN A 939 -9.04 -0.64 23.08
N ARG A 940 -8.43 -1.54 22.30
CA ARG A 940 -8.32 -2.97 22.64
C ARG A 940 -7.48 -3.23 23.89
N THR A 941 -6.33 -2.57 24.00
CA THR A 941 -5.33 -2.85 25.06
C THR A 941 -5.62 -2.11 26.36
N THR A 942 -6.35 -0.99 26.31
CA THR A 942 -6.72 -0.20 27.49
C THR A 942 -8.19 -0.35 27.88
N GLY A 943 -9.06 -0.66 26.91
CA GLY A 943 -10.52 -0.62 27.04
C GLY A 943 -11.12 0.79 27.05
N LYS A 944 -10.28 1.83 26.97
CA LYS A 944 -10.69 3.23 26.89
C LYS A 944 -11.34 3.54 25.54
N GLY A 945 -12.13 4.61 25.48
CA GLY A 945 -12.77 5.02 24.24
C GLY A 945 -11.76 5.55 23.21
N ALA A 946 -11.91 5.18 21.94
CA ALA A 946 -11.23 5.85 20.83
C ALA A 946 -12.26 6.30 19.78
N ALA A 947 -11.98 7.39 19.06
CA ALA A 947 -12.76 7.81 17.91
C ALA A 947 -11.90 8.61 16.91
N TYR A 948 -12.28 8.55 15.64
CA TYR A 948 -11.74 9.39 14.57
C TYR A 948 -12.84 10.28 13.97
N ILE A 949 -12.53 11.56 13.74
CA ILE A 949 -13.43 12.53 13.10
C ILE A 949 -12.69 13.27 11.97
N GLY A 950 -13.16 13.06 10.74
CA GLY A 950 -12.65 13.59 9.48
C GLY A 950 -13.59 14.54 8.75
N ALA A 951 -13.18 14.99 7.57
CA ALA A 951 -13.96 15.84 6.65
C ALA A 951 -13.54 15.58 5.19
N HIS A 952 -13.39 16.62 4.35
CA HIS A 952 -12.76 16.61 3.02
C HIS A 952 -13.58 15.94 1.89
N VAL A 953 -14.21 14.79 2.14
CA VAL A 953 -14.96 14.03 1.13
C VAL A 953 -16.19 14.82 0.65
N GLY A 954 -16.76 15.66 1.51
CA GLY A 954 -17.99 16.39 1.26
C GLY A 954 -19.25 15.54 1.32
N THR A 955 -19.22 14.48 2.11
CA THR A 955 -20.37 13.64 2.47
C THR A 955 -20.40 13.38 3.98
N PHE A 956 -21.59 13.34 4.57
CA PHE A 956 -21.75 12.84 5.94
C PHE A 956 -21.71 11.32 5.92
N HIS A 957 -20.76 10.71 6.62
CA HIS A 957 -20.65 9.26 6.69
C HIS A 957 -20.14 8.80 8.05
N ALA A 958 -20.67 7.69 8.54
CA ALA A 958 -20.20 7.05 9.76
C ALA A 958 -19.97 5.56 9.50
N GLY A 959 -18.92 5.03 10.10
CA GLY A 959 -18.62 3.61 10.14
C GLY A 959 -17.70 3.26 11.30
N ARG A 960 -17.29 1.99 11.39
CA ARG A 960 -16.36 1.50 12.40
C ARG A 960 -15.23 0.69 11.79
N VAL A 961 -14.06 0.83 12.37
CA VAL A 961 -12.88 0.00 12.08
C VAL A 961 -12.44 -0.62 13.40
N ASP A 962 -12.57 -1.94 13.53
CA ASP A 962 -12.20 -2.67 14.76
C ASP A 962 -12.77 -2.02 16.04
N ALA A 963 -14.10 -1.81 16.04
CA ALA A 963 -14.86 -1.20 17.13
C ALA A 963 -14.64 0.29 17.38
N VAL A 964 -13.72 0.96 16.68
CA VAL A 964 -13.49 2.40 16.78
C VAL A 964 -14.42 3.13 15.80
N PRO A 965 -15.22 4.12 16.24
CA PRO A 965 -16.00 4.97 15.33
C PRO A 965 -15.11 5.84 14.45
N TYR A 966 -15.39 5.82 13.15
CA TYR A 966 -14.82 6.68 12.12
C TYR A 966 -15.93 7.49 11.49
N PHE A 967 -15.84 8.81 11.60
CA PHE A 967 -16.84 9.72 11.07
C PHE A 967 -16.22 10.68 10.07
N VAL A 968 -16.90 10.90 8.94
CA VAL A 968 -16.57 11.94 7.97
C VAL A 968 -17.67 12.99 8.04
N ASN A 969 -17.29 14.21 8.43
CA ASN A 969 -18.16 15.36 8.45
C ASN A 969 -18.37 15.88 7.01
N GLY A 970 -19.63 16.14 6.65
CA GLY A 970 -19.97 16.71 5.35
C GLY A 970 -19.81 18.23 5.32
N ASN A 971 -20.21 18.83 4.19
CA ASN A 971 -19.95 20.25 3.94
C ASN A 971 -20.83 21.18 4.77
N SER A 972 -20.25 22.24 5.33
CA SER A 972 -21.00 23.30 6.01
C SER A 972 -21.32 24.50 5.11
N GLY A 973 -20.64 24.68 3.97
CA GLY A 973 -20.94 25.80 3.07
C GLY A 973 -21.00 25.41 1.60
N LYS A 974 -19.97 24.72 1.11
CA LYS A 974 -19.87 24.27 -0.28
C LYS A 974 -20.91 23.22 -0.63
N ASN A 975 -21.25 23.12 -1.91
CA ASN A 975 -22.11 22.05 -2.42
C ASN A 975 -21.55 20.65 -2.08
N PRO A 976 -22.38 19.71 -1.61
CA PRO A 976 -21.95 18.34 -1.28
C PRO A 976 -21.42 17.56 -2.49
N ALA A 977 -20.65 16.50 -2.21
CA ALA A 977 -20.00 15.68 -3.23
C ALA A 977 -20.78 14.44 -3.67
N THR A 978 -21.86 14.09 -2.96
CA THR A 978 -22.64 12.85 -3.17
C THR A 978 -24.13 13.15 -3.31
N ALA A 979 -24.94 12.14 -3.59
CA ALA A 979 -26.39 12.26 -3.58
C ALA A 979 -26.91 12.49 -2.14
N PRO A 980 -28.07 13.13 -1.94
CA PRO A 980 -28.62 13.40 -0.60
C PRO A 980 -28.74 12.15 0.28
N ASP A 981 -29.15 11.04 -0.33
CA ASP A 981 -29.37 9.74 0.30
C ASP A 981 -28.05 9.08 0.75
N ASP A 982 -26.92 9.48 0.17
CA ASP A 982 -25.57 9.00 0.51
C ASP A 982 -24.83 9.95 1.48
N GLY A 983 -25.56 10.89 2.11
CA GLY A 983 -24.98 11.91 3.01
C GLY A 983 -24.63 13.23 2.33
N GLY A 984 -25.05 13.44 1.08
CA GLY A 984 -24.74 14.60 0.26
C GLY A 984 -25.66 15.80 0.50
N PHE A 985 -25.50 16.46 1.65
CA PHE A 985 -26.22 17.69 2.02
C PHE A 985 -25.33 18.63 2.82
N THR A 986 -25.70 19.91 2.92
CA THR A 986 -24.97 20.86 3.77
C THR A 986 -25.46 20.83 5.22
N GLY A 987 -24.57 21.03 6.18
CA GLY A 987 -24.91 21.01 7.59
C GLY A 987 -23.69 20.97 8.49
N TRP A 988 -23.88 20.43 9.69
CA TRP A 988 -22.83 20.28 10.71
C TRP A 988 -23.18 19.13 11.65
N SER A 989 -22.26 18.76 12.53
CA SER A 989 -22.52 17.70 13.52
C SER A 989 -22.38 18.19 14.96
N LEU A 990 -23.33 17.78 15.80
CA LEU A 990 -23.27 17.99 17.25
C LEU A 990 -22.91 16.66 17.90
N TRP A 991 -21.84 16.64 18.69
CA TRP A 991 -21.33 15.46 19.34
C TRP A 991 -21.66 15.48 20.82
N GLY A 992 -22.08 14.35 21.37
CA GLY A 992 -22.24 14.14 22.80
C GLY A 992 -21.25 13.11 23.31
N VAL A 993 -20.73 13.37 24.50
CA VAL A 993 -19.71 12.52 25.13
C VAL A 993 -20.15 12.13 26.54
N ASP A 994 -20.05 10.84 26.81
CA ASP A 994 -20.21 10.20 28.11
C ASP A 994 -18.87 9.55 28.50
N PRO A 995 -18.10 10.14 29.43
CA PRO A 995 -16.75 9.67 29.75
C PRO A 995 -16.70 8.21 30.20
N VAL A 996 -15.81 7.41 29.61
CA VAL A 996 -15.60 6.01 29.99
C VAL A 996 -15.01 5.94 31.40
N THR A 997 -15.67 5.20 32.28
CA THR A 997 -15.14 4.96 33.63
C THR A 997 -14.05 3.89 33.63
N PRO A 998 -13.13 3.88 34.61
CA PRO A 998 -12.10 2.83 34.72
C PRO A 998 -12.68 1.41 34.79
N LYS A 999 -13.88 1.25 35.36
CA LYS A 999 -14.57 -0.04 35.43
C LYS A 999 -15.08 -0.51 34.07
N GLU A 1000 -15.63 0.40 33.27
CA GLU A 1000 -16.06 0.09 31.89
C GLU A 1000 -14.86 -0.21 31.00
N ALA A 1001 -13.79 0.58 31.12
CA ALA A 1001 -12.55 0.32 30.40
C ALA A 1001 -12.00 -1.07 30.74
N GLU A 1002 -11.93 -1.45 32.02
CA GLU A 1002 -11.46 -2.78 32.41
C GLU A 1002 -12.36 -3.91 31.88
N HIS A 1003 -13.68 -3.69 31.80
CA HIS A 1003 -14.62 -4.65 31.21
C HIS A 1003 -14.37 -4.83 29.72
N VAL A 1004 -14.25 -3.73 28.96
CA VAL A 1004 -13.97 -3.77 27.52
C VAL A 1004 -12.61 -4.38 27.24
N ARG A 1005 -11.56 -3.99 27.98
CA ARG A 1005 -10.19 -4.53 27.81
C ARG A 1005 -10.16 -6.06 27.89
N ARG A 1006 -10.95 -6.65 28.79
CA ARG A 1006 -11.06 -8.11 28.95
C ARG A 1006 -11.92 -8.77 27.86
N ASN A 1007 -12.86 -8.04 27.29
CA ASN A 1007 -13.92 -8.54 26.40
C ASN A 1007 -14.02 -7.79 25.06
N TRP A 1008 -12.94 -7.21 24.55
CA TRP A 1008 -12.95 -6.31 23.38
C TRP A 1008 -13.47 -6.99 22.09
N PHE A 1009 -13.36 -8.32 22.03
CA PHE A 1009 -13.90 -9.16 20.95
C PHE A 1009 -15.44 -9.28 21.00
N ALA A 1010 -16.07 -8.82 22.09
CA ALA A 1010 -17.50 -8.89 22.35
C ALA A 1010 -18.16 -7.51 22.53
N ASP A 1011 -17.44 -6.59 23.17
CA ASP A 1011 -17.94 -5.28 23.59
C ASP A 1011 -17.01 -4.15 23.13
N ALA A 1012 -17.57 -2.94 23.05
CA ALA A 1012 -16.87 -1.70 22.76
C ALA A 1012 -17.39 -0.60 23.70
N PRO A 1013 -16.60 0.44 24.01
CA PRO A 1013 -17.06 1.53 24.84
C PRO A 1013 -18.14 2.35 24.10
N ASP A 1014 -19.29 2.55 24.72
CA ASP A 1014 -20.37 3.41 24.18
C ASP A 1014 -20.31 4.80 24.82
N TRP A 1015 -19.32 5.58 24.40
CA TRP A 1015 -18.92 6.81 25.08
C TRP A 1015 -19.15 8.08 24.26
N ILE A 1016 -19.39 7.94 22.96
CA ILE A 1016 -19.53 9.07 22.04
C ILE A 1016 -20.65 8.80 21.04
N GLY A 1017 -21.38 9.85 20.71
CA GLY A 1017 -22.36 9.84 19.64
C GLY A 1017 -22.47 11.19 18.97
N THR A 1018 -23.02 11.22 17.76
CA THR A 1018 -23.18 12.42 16.95
C THR A 1018 -24.60 12.56 16.44
N GLN A 1019 -25.08 13.80 16.44
CA GLN A 1019 -26.29 14.21 15.77
C GLN A 1019 -25.88 14.92 14.46
N VAL A 1020 -26.23 14.33 13.32
CA VAL A 1020 -25.98 14.92 12.00
C VAL A 1020 -27.11 15.90 11.69
N ARG A 1021 -26.75 17.18 11.56
CA ARG A 1021 -27.71 18.30 11.51
C ARG A 1021 -27.64 18.98 10.13
N PRO A 1022 -28.50 18.59 9.18
CA PRO A 1022 -28.60 19.29 7.90
C PRO A 1022 -29.10 20.71 8.12
N HIS A 1023 -28.71 21.66 7.27
CA HIS A 1023 -29.43 22.92 7.17
C HIS A 1023 -30.87 22.66 6.70
N VAL A 1024 -31.85 23.18 7.43
CA VAL A 1024 -33.27 22.98 7.12
C VAL A 1024 -33.87 24.28 6.58
N ASP A 1025 -34.13 24.35 5.28
CA ASP A 1025 -34.87 25.48 4.69
C ASP A 1025 -36.38 25.26 4.85
N ASP A 1026 -36.84 24.04 4.61
CA ASP A 1026 -38.15 23.54 5.05
C ASP A 1026 -38.05 22.07 5.48
N LEU A 1027 -39.00 21.63 6.30
CA LEU A 1027 -39.20 20.23 6.67
C LEU A 1027 -40.58 19.80 6.21
N VAL A 1028 -40.64 18.74 5.42
CA VAL A 1028 -41.87 18.16 4.90
C VAL A 1028 -42.15 16.85 5.63
N LEU A 1029 -43.35 16.71 6.18
CA LEU A 1029 -43.85 15.48 6.79
C LEU A 1029 -45.05 14.99 5.98
N THR A 1030 -44.92 13.80 5.40
CA THR A 1030 -45.98 13.12 4.66
C THR A 1030 -46.54 12.00 5.52
N ALA A 1031 -47.77 12.16 5.99
CA ALA A 1031 -48.50 11.17 6.75
C ALA A 1031 -49.94 11.05 6.21
N PRO A 1032 -50.57 9.87 6.30
CA PRO A 1032 -51.92 9.67 5.79
C PRO A 1032 -52.93 10.43 6.65
N ALA A 1033 -54.01 10.92 6.04
CA ALA A 1033 -55.12 11.50 6.81
C ALA A 1033 -55.81 10.44 7.70
N THR A 1034 -55.85 9.19 7.25
CA THR A 1034 -56.46 8.05 7.96
C THR A 1034 -55.60 6.78 7.88
N ALA A 1035 -55.51 6.01 8.96
CA ALA A 1035 -54.89 4.68 8.99
C ALA A 1035 -55.85 3.63 9.57
N ALA A 1036 -56.08 2.54 8.83
CA ALA A 1036 -56.99 1.48 9.25
C ALA A 1036 -56.32 0.51 10.24
N VAL A 1037 -57.07 0.02 11.23
CA VAL A 1037 -56.57 -0.95 12.22
C VAL A 1037 -55.99 -2.20 11.55
N GLY A 1038 -54.73 -2.50 11.87
CA GLY A 1038 -53.99 -3.65 11.37
C GLY A 1038 -53.39 -3.49 9.97
N ALA A 1039 -53.54 -2.34 9.32
CA ALA A 1039 -52.91 -2.04 8.03
C ALA A 1039 -51.76 -1.02 8.22
N PRO A 1040 -50.52 -1.35 7.84
CA PRO A 1040 -49.43 -0.38 7.84
C PRO A 1040 -49.72 0.74 6.84
N ALA A 1041 -49.50 2.00 7.25
CA ALA A 1041 -49.63 3.16 6.40
C ALA A 1041 -48.28 3.93 6.33
N PRO A 1042 -47.85 4.41 5.15
CA PRO A 1042 -46.53 5.02 5.00
C PRO A 1042 -46.47 6.38 5.69
N VAL A 1043 -45.38 6.64 6.39
CA VAL A 1043 -45.04 7.95 6.97
C VAL A 1043 -43.60 8.25 6.61
N THR A 1044 -43.38 9.36 5.90
CA THR A 1044 -42.06 9.80 5.45
C THR A 1044 -41.83 11.26 5.77
N ALA A 1045 -40.57 11.66 5.86
CA ALA A 1045 -40.18 13.05 6.02
C ALA A 1045 -38.94 13.36 5.18
N ALA A 1046 -38.81 14.62 4.78
CA ALA A 1046 -37.66 15.10 4.02
C ALA A 1046 -37.37 16.57 4.35
N VAL A 1047 -36.09 16.94 4.29
CA VAL A 1047 -35.60 18.31 4.41
C VAL A 1047 -35.43 18.89 3.02
N GLU A 1048 -35.97 20.08 2.79
CA GLU A 1048 -35.67 20.88 1.61
C GLU A 1048 -34.48 21.79 1.93
N GLN A 1049 -33.48 21.79 1.05
CA GLN A 1049 -32.27 22.59 1.19
C GLN A 1049 -31.68 22.96 -0.17
N ALA A 1050 -31.60 24.25 -0.48
CA ALA A 1050 -30.95 24.75 -1.70
C ALA A 1050 -31.40 24.03 -3.00
N GLY A 1051 -32.69 23.70 -3.11
CA GLY A 1051 -33.27 22.98 -4.26
C GLY A 1051 -33.04 21.47 -4.27
N ARG A 1052 -32.52 20.89 -3.18
CA ARG A 1052 -32.38 19.45 -2.95
C ARG A 1052 -33.40 18.97 -1.91
N THR A 1053 -33.97 17.80 -2.16
CA THR A 1053 -34.76 17.05 -1.18
C THR A 1053 -33.85 16.02 -0.52
N VAL A 1054 -33.60 16.18 0.78
CA VAL A 1054 -32.78 15.28 1.60
C VAL A 1054 -33.70 14.39 2.43
N PRO A 1055 -33.63 13.06 2.32
CA PRO A 1055 -34.43 12.19 3.17
C PRO A 1055 -34.19 12.46 4.66
N ALA A 1056 -35.25 12.52 5.45
CA ALA A 1056 -35.14 12.51 6.91
C ALA A 1056 -34.96 11.06 7.38
N ALA A 1057 -33.84 10.46 6.98
CA ALA A 1057 -33.37 9.13 7.33
C ALA A 1057 -31.84 9.18 7.53
N TYR A 1058 -31.24 8.08 7.99
CA TYR A 1058 -29.78 7.99 8.10
C TYR A 1058 -29.12 8.43 6.78
N PRO A 1059 -27.99 9.18 6.82
CA PRO A 1059 -27.23 9.59 8.00
C PRO A 1059 -27.79 10.83 8.73
N VAL A 1060 -28.88 11.44 8.28
CA VAL A 1060 -29.53 12.55 9.01
C VAL A 1060 -30.04 12.03 10.35
N SER A 1061 -29.72 12.74 11.44
CA SER A 1061 -30.30 12.44 12.75
C SER A 1061 -31.72 12.99 12.84
N VAL A 1062 -32.68 12.09 13.08
CA VAL A 1062 -34.11 12.41 13.07
C VAL A 1062 -34.79 11.93 14.33
N SER A 1063 -35.48 12.84 15.04
CA SER A 1063 -36.29 12.46 16.19
C SER A 1063 -37.76 12.37 15.81
N TRP A 1064 -38.28 11.14 15.81
CA TRP A 1064 -39.71 10.86 15.67
C TRP A 1064 -40.40 10.87 17.03
N SER A 1065 -41.55 11.53 17.12
CA SER A 1065 -42.35 11.63 18.35
C SER A 1065 -43.84 11.69 18.01
N GLY A 1066 -44.69 11.76 19.03
CA GLY A 1066 -46.12 11.89 18.81
C GLY A 1066 -46.93 12.12 20.07
N SER A 1067 -48.26 12.02 19.95
CA SER A 1067 -49.17 12.10 21.07
C SER A 1067 -48.94 10.94 22.07
N PRO A 1068 -49.29 11.09 23.37
CA PRO A 1068 -49.00 10.07 24.40
C PRO A 1068 -49.58 8.66 24.16
N ASN A 1069 -50.53 8.55 23.22
CA ASN A 1069 -51.17 7.31 22.78
C ASN A 1069 -50.54 6.72 21.49
N LEU A 1070 -49.47 7.31 20.95
CA LEU A 1070 -48.64 6.76 19.87
C LEU A 1070 -47.37 6.15 20.46
N HIS A 1071 -47.08 4.88 20.13
CA HIS A 1071 -45.77 4.31 20.37
C HIS A 1071 -44.84 4.64 19.19
N VAL A 1072 -43.63 5.12 19.46
CA VAL A 1072 -42.58 5.23 18.44
C VAL A 1072 -41.52 4.18 18.73
N GLY A 1073 -41.21 3.34 17.74
CA GLY A 1073 -40.28 2.22 17.86
C GLY A 1073 -40.94 0.86 17.68
N SER A 1074 -40.31 -0.19 18.22
CA SER A 1074 -40.73 -1.57 17.97
C SER A 1074 -42.17 -1.83 18.44
N PRO A 1075 -43.05 -2.44 17.61
CA PRO A 1075 -44.38 -2.84 18.04
C PRO A 1075 -44.39 -3.74 19.29
N ARG A 1076 -43.29 -4.49 19.53
CA ARG A 1076 -43.14 -5.40 20.67
C ARG A 1076 -43.07 -4.68 22.02
N THR A 1077 -42.68 -3.41 22.03
CA THR A 1077 -42.57 -2.59 23.24
C THR A 1077 -43.77 -1.67 23.46
N ALA A 1078 -44.80 -1.79 22.62
CA ALA A 1078 -46.01 -0.98 22.74
C ALA A 1078 -46.82 -1.35 24.01
N LYS A 1079 -47.14 -0.35 24.81
CA LYS A 1079 -47.95 -0.47 26.03
C LYS A 1079 -49.46 -0.55 25.70
N PRO A 1080 -50.31 -1.11 26.60
CA PRO A 1080 -51.72 -1.37 26.31
C PRO A 1080 -52.58 -0.13 25.99
N TRP A 1081 -52.15 1.08 26.37
CA TRP A 1081 -52.86 2.33 26.08
C TRP A 1081 -52.45 2.98 24.75
N HIS A 1082 -51.40 2.49 24.09
CA HIS A 1082 -51.09 2.97 22.75
C HIS A 1082 -52.15 2.46 21.77
N VAL A 1083 -52.60 3.36 20.90
CA VAL A 1083 -53.61 3.06 19.87
C VAL A 1083 -52.99 2.94 18.48
N ALA A 1084 -51.73 3.32 18.30
CA ALA A 1084 -50.94 3.08 17.09
C ALA A 1084 -49.45 2.90 17.43
N VAL A 1085 -48.70 2.35 16.49
CA VAL A 1085 -47.24 2.23 16.51
C VAL A 1085 -46.68 2.88 15.25
N LEU A 1086 -45.75 3.82 15.40
CA LEU A 1086 -44.90 4.33 14.34
C LEU A 1086 -43.57 3.59 14.43
N ASP A 1087 -43.19 2.91 13.35
CA ASP A 1087 -41.87 2.35 13.14
C ASP A 1087 -41.08 3.29 12.20
N PRO A 1088 -40.13 4.07 12.74
CA PRO A 1088 -39.34 5.00 11.95
C PRO A 1088 -38.41 4.33 10.92
N GLN A 1089 -37.89 3.13 11.23
CA GLN A 1089 -37.00 2.41 10.32
C GLN A 1089 -37.78 1.86 9.12
N ALA A 1090 -38.97 1.34 9.38
CA ALA A 1090 -39.86 0.88 8.30
C ALA A 1090 -40.60 2.03 7.59
N GLY A 1091 -40.60 3.24 8.16
CA GLY A 1091 -41.41 4.36 7.67
C GLY A 1091 -42.91 4.06 7.70
N THR A 1092 -43.40 3.32 8.71
CA THR A 1092 -44.80 2.89 8.77
C THR A 1092 -45.50 3.22 10.08
N LEU A 1093 -46.75 3.67 9.98
CA LEU A 1093 -47.69 3.84 11.08
C LEU A 1093 -48.74 2.72 11.02
N THR A 1094 -48.81 1.90 12.06
CA THR A 1094 -49.80 0.82 12.21
C THR A 1094 -50.79 1.16 13.31
N ALA A 1095 -52.06 1.30 12.95
CA ALA A 1095 -53.15 1.49 13.90
C ALA A 1095 -53.43 0.17 14.65
N LEU A 1096 -53.43 0.21 15.98
CA LEU A 1096 -53.79 -0.91 16.85
C LEU A 1096 -55.29 -0.88 17.20
N ARG A 1097 -55.86 0.31 17.35
CA ARG A 1097 -57.28 0.55 17.69
C ARG A 1097 -57.77 1.86 17.05
N PRO A 1098 -59.09 2.03 16.88
CA PRO A 1098 -59.65 3.30 16.42
C PRO A 1098 -59.34 4.44 17.41
N GLY A 1099 -59.18 5.66 16.90
CA GLY A 1099 -58.77 6.82 17.69
C GLY A 1099 -58.13 7.89 16.83
N GLN A 1100 -57.31 8.75 17.44
CA GLN A 1100 -56.53 9.76 16.74
C GLN A 1100 -55.14 9.83 17.36
N VAL A 1101 -54.12 10.00 16.53
CA VAL A 1101 -52.74 10.23 16.97
C VAL A 1101 -52.16 11.43 16.25
N THR A 1102 -51.22 12.11 16.91
CA THR A 1102 -50.35 13.09 16.25
C THR A 1102 -49.00 12.42 16.02
N VAL A 1103 -48.52 12.47 14.79
CA VAL A 1103 -47.14 12.10 14.43
C VAL A 1103 -46.34 13.39 14.30
N ALA A 1104 -45.13 13.40 14.83
CA ALA A 1104 -44.22 14.52 14.76
C ALA A 1104 -42.82 14.06 14.38
N VAL A 1105 -42.12 14.87 13.59
CA VAL A 1105 -40.73 14.66 13.18
C VAL A 1105 -39.95 15.93 13.47
N THR A 1106 -38.75 15.78 14.03
CA THR A 1106 -37.83 16.89 14.31
C THR A 1106 -36.48 16.63 13.67
N VAL A 1107 -36.01 17.60 12.87
CA VAL A 1107 -34.68 17.59 12.22
C VAL A 1107 -34.02 18.93 12.48
N ASN A 1108 -32.78 18.92 13.00
CA ASN A 1108 -32.02 20.13 13.37
C ASN A 1108 -32.85 21.18 14.14
N GLY A 1109 -33.69 20.73 15.09
CA GLY A 1109 -34.54 21.60 15.92
C GLY A 1109 -35.83 22.11 15.24
N VAL A 1110 -36.05 21.85 13.96
CA VAL A 1110 -37.30 22.16 13.25
C VAL A 1110 -38.26 21.00 13.40
N THR A 1111 -39.48 21.24 13.92
CA THR A 1111 -40.50 20.20 14.12
C THR A 1111 -41.69 20.39 13.18
N LYS A 1112 -42.16 19.30 12.56
CA LYS A 1112 -43.43 19.24 11.82
C LYS A 1112 -44.35 18.19 12.43
N ARG A 1113 -45.66 18.41 12.33
CA ARG A 1113 -46.69 17.55 12.94
C ARG A 1113 -47.81 17.26 11.95
N ALA A 1114 -48.34 16.04 12.00
CA ALA A 1114 -49.52 15.62 11.25
C ALA A 1114 -50.48 14.86 12.18
N GLN A 1115 -51.78 15.10 12.03
CA GLN A 1115 -52.81 14.31 12.71
C GLN A 1115 -53.26 13.17 11.81
N VAL A 1116 -53.34 11.96 12.39
CA VAL A 1116 -53.83 10.76 11.68
C VAL A 1116 -55.04 10.21 12.43
N ALA A 1117 -56.16 10.10 11.72
CA ALA A 1117 -57.36 9.44 12.24
C ALA A 1117 -57.23 7.92 12.08
N LEU A 1118 -57.38 7.17 13.17
CA LEU A 1118 -57.30 5.72 13.18
C LEU A 1118 -58.70 5.14 13.05
N THR A 1119 -58.97 4.45 11.94
CA THR A 1119 -60.29 3.95 11.58
C THR A 1119 -60.41 2.46 11.84
N ALA A 1120 -61.60 1.99 12.19
CA ALA A 1120 -61.86 0.56 12.31
C ALA A 1120 -61.55 -0.15 10.98
N LYS A 1121 -61.04 -1.38 11.07
CA LYS A 1121 -60.86 -2.22 9.89
C LYS A 1121 -62.21 -2.36 9.18
N ALA A 1122 -62.29 -2.01 7.90
CA ALA A 1122 -63.52 -2.17 7.13
C ALA A 1122 -63.98 -3.63 7.24
N ALA A 1123 -65.24 -3.85 7.58
CA ALA A 1123 -65.84 -5.18 7.53
C ALA A 1123 -65.81 -5.63 6.07
N ALA A 1124 -65.19 -6.79 5.83
CA ALA A 1124 -65.03 -7.38 4.50
C ALA A 1124 -66.37 -7.72 3.86
#